data_AF-A0A550BVW4-F1
#
_entry.id   AF-A0A550BVW4-F1
#
_cell.length_a   1.000
_cell.length_b   1.000
_cell.length_c   1.000
_cell.angle_alpha   90.00
_cell.angle_beta   90.00
_cell.angle_gamma   90.00
#
_symmetry.space_group_name_H-M   'P 1'
#
loop_
_entity.id
_entity.type
_entity.pdbx_description
1 polymer ?
#
loop_
_entity_poly.entity_id
_entity_poly.type
_entity_poly.pdbx_seq_one_letter_code
_entity_poly.pdbx_strand_id
1 'polypeptide(L)'
;MALSSSDYQKNQREWAYPVVPTSSRAFANLESCHLICSHLNAADLCRLSRVSKQWESEASALIWRELPSIAPIASVLQLSSTSLVQHPSALHGKFIQQLARARNRGRLVRKLTITPSDMEPGTARLTVLAIAFKTSVFPFLREAIIFGLPVYHANDLQKVLPGSLAALDVRGADTHAWAFVASRRASLRSLRIEGKTFIPRDVCRRFSDLRAMTEVDMTVPYCPPILPHLARCPSLRVLRLHTGESDMRGTTVAPSQGFRALRRLLVEGRSAAIQARGIIQSLSVLHPLEEVRLENAGAHGTPASMNEDHFMAVLIDIEKHCDPKALRTLVLTPRIPGQASASHKPSDASYLRPLASFSSLETLVLASWNGLALKNADCLAIATCWPHIRVLRLCNLRAGENLPTLHGLVPLADKCPELEELALAVDAQSAAPRLPAHYPRSRSRVKTLAMIGPSPIHGDTVLGAARFLATLFPHLRDISCPDGSPHKRCWADVSDRLAVAHAVAIQTERELATGSREAPDGGVVQSVAHALVKIEQHDATVVAPIGPTRNVNTDVVHQSTMPPPASESSGYDNAVAAMGDVQLTDVQRRSASQQRVDELQKCNAELEKDRASLEKRYRTMNSRLEGDIHGLQHLNADLQKQKTDIEQKYLQVEEERDVLGKQILRLQRDLEETSRNASTNLDALIEQLGKLEQHRDQVEKRCADLERWKGECKQRLQGLVSLG
;
A
#
# COMPACT_ATOMS: atom_id res chain seq x y z
N MET A 1 78.60 -20.19 -20.31
CA MET A 1 78.31 -21.24 -21.31
C MET A 1 76.94 -20.94 -21.89
N ALA A 2 76.88 -20.67 -23.19
CA ALA A 2 75.70 -20.26 -23.92
C ALA A 2 74.88 -21.48 -24.36
N LEU A 3 73.57 -21.46 -24.14
CA LEU A 3 72.61 -22.35 -24.80
C LEU A 3 71.48 -21.52 -25.43
N SER A 4 71.60 -21.38 -26.75
CA SER A 4 70.58 -21.35 -27.82
C SER A 4 69.15 -20.87 -27.53
N SER A 5 68.80 -19.74 -28.16
CA SER A 5 67.48 -19.10 -28.29
C SER A 5 66.53 -19.79 -29.32
N SER A 6 66.86 -21.00 -29.79
CA SER A 6 66.19 -21.60 -30.96
C SER A 6 64.97 -22.48 -30.62
N ASP A 7 64.82 -22.93 -29.37
CA ASP A 7 63.77 -23.92 -29.03
C ASP A 7 62.50 -23.29 -28.43
N TYR A 8 62.52 -21.99 -28.10
CA TYR A 8 61.36 -21.31 -27.53
C TYR A 8 60.32 -20.87 -28.57
N GLN A 9 60.68 -20.76 -29.85
CA GLN A 9 59.74 -20.31 -30.91
C GLN A 9 59.00 -21.45 -31.61
N LYS A 10 59.38 -22.72 -31.43
CA LYS A 10 58.73 -23.85 -32.12
C LYS A 10 57.52 -24.44 -31.36
N ASN A 11 57.45 -24.26 -30.03
CA ASN A 11 56.36 -24.79 -29.21
C ASN A 11 55.12 -23.88 -29.05
N GLN A 12 55.09 -22.69 -29.67
CA GLN A 12 53.90 -21.81 -29.64
C GLN A 12 52.90 -22.03 -30.79
N ARG A 13 53.15 -22.98 -31.72
CA ARG A 13 52.25 -23.20 -32.88
C ARG A 13 51.23 -24.34 -32.75
N GLU A 14 51.23 -25.12 -31.68
CA GLU A 14 50.36 -26.31 -31.56
C GLU A 14 49.21 -26.21 -30.53
N TRP A 15 49.02 -25.07 -29.86
CA TRP A 15 47.91 -24.84 -28.92
C TRP A 15 46.86 -23.84 -29.42
N ALA A 16 46.66 -23.78 -30.74
CA ALA A 16 45.54 -23.06 -31.32
C ALA A 16 44.24 -23.85 -31.11
N TYR A 17 43.66 -23.76 -29.92
CA TYR A 17 42.25 -24.12 -29.73
C TYR A 17 41.42 -23.32 -30.74
N PRO A 18 40.49 -23.95 -31.48
CA PRO A 18 39.58 -23.20 -32.32
C PRO A 18 38.74 -22.33 -31.37
N VAL A 19 39.02 -21.02 -31.39
CA VAL A 19 38.14 -20.02 -30.78
C VAL A 19 36.84 -20.10 -31.56
N VAL A 20 35.92 -20.94 -31.11
CA VAL A 20 34.59 -21.04 -31.69
C VAL A 20 33.94 -19.68 -31.45
N PRO A 21 33.52 -18.95 -32.49
CA PRO A 21 32.85 -17.67 -32.33
C PRO A 21 31.39 -17.90 -31.90
N THR A 22 31.17 -18.47 -30.71
CA THR A 22 29.82 -18.74 -30.17
C THR A 22 29.21 -17.54 -29.47
N SER A 23 30.01 -16.64 -28.89
CA SER A 23 29.47 -15.45 -28.21
C SER A 23 28.77 -14.48 -29.19
N SER A 24 29.26 -14.36 -30.43
CA SER A 24 28.64 -13.51 -31.46
C SER A 24 27.25 -13.99 -31.88
N ARG A 25 26.96 -15.31 -31.84
CA ARG A 25 25.66 -15.85 -32.25
C ARG A 25 24.59 -15.75 -31.16
N ALA A 26 24.97 -15.86 -29.89
CA ALA A 26 24.02 -15.75 -28.79
C ALA A 26 23.33 -14.36 -28.75
N PHE A 27 24.07 -13.31 -29.09
CA PHE A 27 23.54 -11.94 -29.18
C PHE A 27 23.01 -11.56 -30.58
N ALA A 28 22.99 -12.50 -31.54
CA ALA A 28 22.34 -12.27 -32.82
C ALA A 28 20.81 -12.38 -32.73
N ASN A 29 20.28 -13.03 -31.68
CA ASN A 29 18.84 -13.11 -31.45
C ASN A 29 18.31 -11.78 -30.88
N LEU A 30 17.50 -11.08 -31.68
CA LEU A 30 16.86 -9.81 -31.29
C LEU A 30 15.97 -9.97 -30.05
N GLU A 31 15.31 -11.11 -29.88
CA GLU A 31 14.46 -11.37 -28.71
C GLU A 31 15.28 -11.44 -27.42
N SER A 32 16.46 -12.08 -27.47
CA SER A 32 17.38 -12.16 -26.33
C SER A 32 17.93 -10.77 -25.97
N CYS A 33 18.30 -9.98 -26.97
CA CYS A 33 18.75 -8.60 -26.75
C CYS A 33 17.62 -7.73 -26.17
N HIS A 34 16.39 -7.87 -26.68
CA HIS A 34 15.22 -7.16 -26.15
C HIS A 34 14.93 -7.54 -24.69
N LEU A 35 14.97 -8.83 -24.37
CA LEU A 35 14.77 -9.34 -23.01
C LEU A 35 15.83 -8.78 -22.05
N ILE A 36 17.12 -8.83 -22.43
CA ILE A 36 18.21 -8.25 -21.64
C ILE A 36 17.95 -6.76 -21.40
N CYS A 37 17.67 -6.00 -22.46
CA CYS A 37 17.37 -4.57 -22.37
C CYS A 37 16.17 -4.29 -21.45
N SER A 38 15.13 -5.13 -21.44
CA SER A 38 13.94 -4.93 -20.60
C SER A 38 14.18 -5.02 -19.09
N HIS A 39 15.31 -5.60 -18.68
CA HIS A 39 15.74 -5.71 -17.28
C HIS A 39 16.77 -4.64 -16.86
N LEU A 40 17.23 -3.80 -17.79
CA LEU A 40 18.20 -2.75 -17.50
C LEU A 40 17.50 -1.44 -17.16
N ASN A 41 18.12 -0.66 -16.28
CA ASN A 41 17.69 0.71 -16.02
C ASN A 41 18.04 1.65 -17.19
N ALA A 42 17.50 2.87 -17.18
CA ALA A 42 17.70 3.83 -18.27
C ALA A 42 19.19 4.20 -18.50
N ALA A 43 20.01 4.26 -17.45
CA ALA A 43 21.42 4.61 -17.56
C ALA A 43 22.23 3.50 -18.26
N ASP A 44 21.97 2.25 -17.89
CA ASP A 44 22.62 1.09 -18.50
C ASP A 44 22.13 0.85 -19.92
N LEU A 45 20.86 1.10 -20.22
CA LEU A 45 20.36 1.14 -21.60
C LEU A 45 21.11 2.17 -22.45
N CYS A 46 21.36 3.37 -21.93
CA CYS A 46 22.13 4.40 -22.66
C CYS A 46 23.56 3.94 -22.93
N ARG A 47 24.22 3.28 -21.96
CA ARG A 47 25.56 2.70 -22.16
C ARG A 47 25.53 1.58 -23.19
N LEU A 48 24.60 0.65 -23.07
CA LEU A 48 24.44 -0.49 -23.96
C LEU A 48 24.15 -0.05 -25.41
N SER A 49 23.36 1.01 -25.59
CA SER A 49 23.06 1.58 -26.90
C SER A 49 24.31 2.04 -27.67
N ARG A 50 25.43 2.30 -26.97
CA ARG A 50 26.69 2.75 -27.58
C ARG A 50 27.63 1.60 -27.94
N VAL A 51 27.30 0.36 -27.57
CA VAL A 51 28.16 -0.82 -27.77
C VAL A 51 28.17 -1.28 -29.24
N SER A 52 27.00 -1.36 -29.88
CA SER A 52 26.88 -1.75 -31.29
C SER A 52 25.59 -1.18 -31.90
N LYS A 53 25.47 -1.15 -33.24
CA LYS A 53 24.24 -0.72 -33.94
C LYS A 53 23.02 -1.60 -33.59
N GLN A 54 23.24 -2.88 -33.33
CA GLN A 54 22.17 -3.81 -32.96
C GLN A 54 21.64 -3.49 -31.56
N TRP A 55 22.54 -3.30 -30.59
CA TRP A 55 22.17 -2.85 -29.25
C TRP A 55 21.58 -1.44 -29.26
N GLU A 56 22.07 -0.54 -30.13
CA GLU A 56 21.48 0.78 -30.31
C GLU A 56 20.01 0.68 -30.70
N SER A 57 19.65 -0.18 -31.67
CA SER A 57 18.26 -0.37 -32.13
C SER A 57 17.33 -0.83 -31.00
N GLU A 58 17.71 -1.92 -30.30
CA GLU A 58 16.89 -2.50 -29.23
C GLU A 58 16.84 -1.62 -27.98
N ALA A 59 17.99 -1.13 -27.51
CA ALA A 59 18.05 -0.26 -26.35
C ALA A 59 17.35 1.07 -26.63
N SER A 60 17.50 1.66 -27.83
CA SER A 60 16.78 2.89 -28.20
C SER A 60 15.26 2.70 -28.13
N ALA A 61 14.73 1.56 -28.58
CA ALA A 61 13.30 1.31 -28.53
C ALA A 61 12.76 1.43 -27.09
N LEU A 62 13.53 0.98 -26.09
CA LEU A 62 13.17 1.09 -24.68
C LEU A 62 13.49 2.46 -24.07
N ILE A 63 14.66 3.06 -24.37
CA ILE A 63 15.03 4.40 -23.90
C ILE A 63 13.98 5.44 -24.31
N TRP A 64 13.51 5.37 -25.56
CA TRP A 64 12.53 6.30 -26.08
C TRP A 64 11.09 5.91 -25.74
N ARG A 65 10.83 4.73 -25.18
CA ARG A 65 9.48 4.26 -24.84
C ARG A 65 8.82 5.14 -23.78
N GLU A 66 9.59 5.51 -22.76
CA GLU A 66 9.16 6.36 -21.66
C GLU A 66 10.02 7.62 -21.62
N LEU A 67 9.43 8.73 -22.03
CA LEU A 67 10.14 9.99 -22.15
C LEU A 67 9.79 10.92 -20.97
N PRO A 68 10.74 11.27 -20.09
CA PRO A 68 10.46 12.05 -18.88
C PRO A 68 10.18 13.54 -19.16
N SER A 69 10.48 14.02 -20.37
CA SER A 69 10.32 15.40 -20.81
C SER A 69 10.39 15.45 -22.33
N ILE A 70 9.83 16.47 -22.99
CA ILE A 70 10.01 16.66 -24.45
C ILE A 70 11.42 17.13 -24.85
N ALA A 71 12.27 17.49 -23.87
CA ALA A 71 13.61 18.02 -24.09
C ALA A 71 14.50 17.16 -25.00
N PRO A 72 14.55 15.81 -24.90
CA PRO A 72 15.38 15.00 -25.78
C PRO A 72 14.94 15.10 -27.25
N ILE A 73 13.64 15.15 -27.53
CA ILE A 73 13.12 15.33 -28.89
C ILE A 73 13.44 16.75 -29.40
N ALA A 74 13.27 17.76 -28.56
CA ALA A 74 13.64 19.13 -28.89
C ALA A 74 15.15 19.28 -29.18
N SER A 75 16.00 18.52 -28.47
CA SER A 75 17.45 18.52 -28.69
C SER A 75 17.87 17.91 -30.03
N VAL A 76 17.14 16.88 -30.51
CA VAL A 76 17.37 16.28 -31.85
C VAL A 76 17.12 17.29 -32.96
N LEU A 77 16.20 18.23 -32.73
CA LEU A 77 15.91 19.34 -33.63
C LEU A 77 16.93 20.49 -33.53
N GLN A 78 17.93 20.39 -32.65
CA GLN A 78 18.92 21.44 -32.38
C GLN A 78 18.28 22.82 -32.15
N LEU A 79 17.16 22.82 -31.43
CA LEU A 79 16.40 24.04 -31.15
C LEU A 79 17.15 24.89 -30.11
N SER A 80 18.07 25.72 -30.59
CA SER A 80 18.45 26.93 -29.85
C SER A 80 17.22 27.83 -29.82
N SER A 81 16.74 28.18 -28.63
CA SER A 81 15.41 28.76 -28.36
C SER A 81 15.06 30.07 -29.09
N THR A 82 16.00 30.72 -29.78
CA THR A 82 15.81 32.06 -30.36
C THR A 82 15.70 32.11 -31.88
N SER A 83 16.27 31.16 -32.63
CA SER A 83 16.50 31.35 -34.07
C SER A 83 15.30 31.02 -34.96
N LEU A 84 14.45 30.08 -34.54
CA LEU A 84 13.41 29.49 -35.39
C LEU A 84 12.14 30.33 -35.51
N VAL A 85 11.88 31.19 -34.53
CA VAL A 85 10.70 32.09 -34.54
C VAL A 85 10.89 33.22 -35.55
N GLN A 86 12.14 33.63 -35.81
CA GLN A 86 12.42 34.83 -36.60
C GLN A 86 12.53 34.56 -38.11
N HIS A 87 13.00 33.38 -38.55
CA HIS A 87 13.26 33.12 -39.97
C HIS A 87 12.86 31.69 -40.43
N PRO A 88 11.57 31.45 -40.74
CA PRO A 88 11.09 30.13 -41.18
C PRO A 88 11.68 29.65 -42.53
N SER A 89 12.15 30.57 -43.37
CA SER A 89 12.56 30.31 -44.75
C SER A 89 14.00 29.80 -44.91
N ALA A 90 14.88 29.95 -43.92
CA ALA A 90 16.30 29.64 -44.03
C ALA A 90 16.69 28.15 -43.77
N LEU A 91 15.71 27.27 -43.53
CA LEU A 91 15.95 25.94 -42.93
C LEU A 91 15.95 24.75 -43.92
N HIS A 92 16.24 24.96 -45.20
CA HIS A 92 15.72 24.05 -46.24
C HIS A 92 16.42 22.70 -46.49
N GLY A 93 17.28 22.20 -45.59
CA GLY A 93 17.87 20.86 -45.75
C GLY A 93 18.13 20.10 -44.46
N LYS A 94 18.99 20.65 -43.60
CA LYS A 94 19.36 20.00 -42.32
C LYS A 94 18.16 19.84 -41.38
N PHE A 95 17.25 20.83 -41.37
CA PHE A 95 16.05 20.80 -40.54
C PHE A 95 15.09 19.68 -40.93
N ILE A 96 14.91 19.42 -42.24
CA ILE A 96 14.07 18.31 -42.73
C ILE A 96 14.62 16.97 -42.23
N GLN A 97 15.94 16.78 -42.28
CA GLN A 97 16.58 15.58 -41.75
C GLN A 97 16.39 15.44 -40.23
N GLN A 98 16.51 16.54 -39.48
CA GLN A 98 16.27 16.55 -38.04
C GLN A 98 14.81 16.25 -37.70
N LEU A 99 13.84 16.80 -38.44
CA LEU A 99 12.42 16.48 -38.29
C LEU A 99 12.15 15.00 -38.53
N ALA A 100 12.76 14.41 -39.56
CA ALA A 100 12.63 12.98 -39.83
C ALA A 100 13.20 12.14 -38.67
N ARG A 101 14.36 12.52 -38.12
CA ARG A 101 14.95 11.85 -36.94
C ARG A 101 14.05 11.97 -35.71
N ALA A 102 13.60 13.18 -35.39
CA ALA A 102 12.70 13.45 -34.27
C ALA A 102 11.39 12.66 -34.42
N ARG A 103 10.81 12.59 -35.63
CA ARG A 103 9.61 11.80 -35.90
C ARG A 103 9.84 10.30 -35.72
N ASN A 104 10.97 9.78 -36.18
CA ASN A 104 11.31 8.36 -36.03
C ASN A 104 11.48 7.98 -34.55
N ARG A 105 12.12 8.84 -33.75
CA ARG A 105 12.21 8.64 -32.29
C ARG A 105 10.87 8.83 -31.60
N GLY A 106 10.08 9.83 -31.99
CA GLY A 106 8.74 10.11 -31.45
C GLY A 106 7.75 8.95 -31.64
N ARG A 107 7.90 8.15 -32.69
CA ARG A 107 7.11 6.91 -32.90
C ARG A 107 7.36 5.83 -31.85
N LEU A 108 8.52 5.84 -31.19
CA LEU A 108 8.85 4.84 -30.17
C LEU A 108 8.21 5.20 -28.81
N VAL A 109 7.85 6.47 -28.61
CA VAL A 109 7.30 6.98 -27.35
C VAL A 109 5.90 6.43 -27.10
N ARG A 110 5.73 5.76 -25.95
CA ARG A 110 4.46 5.21 -25.45
C ARG A 110 3.95 5.96 -24.23
N LYS A 111 4.86 6.48 -23.41
CA LYS A 111 4.59 7.30 -22.24
C LYS A 111 5.41 8.60 -22.32
N LEU A 112 4.75 9.73 -22.09
CA LEU A 112 5.37 11.05 -22.14
C LEU A 112 5.03 11.83 -20.88
N THR A 113 6.04 12.36 -20.22
CA THR A 113 5.88 13.35 -19.17
C THR A 113 6.21 14.73 -19.74
N ILE A 114 5.36 15.71 -19.46
CA ILE A 114 5.54 17.12 -19.83
C ILE A 114 5.68 17.90 -18.52
N THR A 115 6.86 18.44 -18.29
CA THR A 115 7.19 19.19 -17.08
C THR A 115 6.97 20.69 -17.27
N PRO A 116 6.92 21.50 -16.20
CA PRO A 116 6.81 22.96 -16.34
C PRO A 116 7.94 23.55 -17.19
N SER A 117 9.16 23.03 -17.09
CA SER A 117 10.32 23.48 -17.89
C SER A 117 10.14 23.28 -19.39
N ASP A 118 9.29 22.33 -19.80
CA ASP A 118 8.96 22.10 -21.22
C ASP A 118 7.96 23.12 -21.77
N MET A 119 7.27 23.82 -20.88
CA MET A 119 6.25 24.84 -21.16
C MET A 119 6.71 26.25 -20.78
N GLU A 120 7.94 26.42 -20.31
CA GLU A 120 8.46 27.75 -20.02
C GLU A 120 8.49 28.62 -21.29
N PRO A 121 7.93 29.85 -21.26
CA PRO A 121 7.86 30.73 -22.42
C PRO A 121 9.21 30.95 -23.12
N GLY A 122 10.31 30.94 -22.34
CA GLY A 122 11.66 31.14 -22.85
C GLY A 122 12.27 29.93 -23.57
N THR A 123 11.75 28.71 -23.36
CA THR A 123 12.27 27.51 -24.03
C THR A 123 11.49 27.17 -25.29
N ALA A 124 10.21 27.58 -25.36
CA ALA A 124 9.28 27.39 -26.48
C ALA A 124 9.24 25.95 -27.06
N ARG A 125 9.71 24.93 -26.32
CA ARG A 125 9.92 23.58 -26.87
C ARG A 125 8.63 22.97 -27.37
N LEU A 126 7.56 23.08 -26.57
CA LEU A 126 6.26 22.55 -26.94
C LEU A 126 5.67 23.27 -28.15
N THR A 127 5.72 24.60 -28.17
CA THR A 127 5.22 25.42 -29.28
C THR A 127 6.00 25.15 -30.57
N VAL A 128 7.33 24.99 -30.49
CA VAL A 128 8.14 24.64 -31.65
C VAL A 128 7.76 23.26 -32.18
N LEU A 129 7.57 22.25 -31.33
CA LEU A 129 7.07 20.95 -31.78
C LEU A 129 5.67 21.06 -32.41
N ALA A 130 4.79 21.87 -31.84
CA ALA A 130 3.45 22.09 -32.36
C ALA A 130 3.44 22.81 -33.73
N ILE A 131 4.40 23.70 -33.98
CA ILE A 131 4.56 24.39 -35.27
C ILE A 131 5.26 23.50 -36.29
N ALA A 132 6.32 22.79 -35.87
CA ALA A 132 7.17 22.01 -36.75
C ALA A 132 6.46 20.78 -37.34
N PHE A 133 5.47 20.23 -36.64
CA PHE A 133 4.77 19.03 -37.07
C PHE A 133 3.30 19.29 -37.34
N LYS A 134 2.86 19.02 -38.58
CA LYS A 134 1.44 19.07 -38.99
C LYS A 134 0.58 17.98 -38.34
N THR A 135 1.21 16.91 -37.85
CA THR A 135 0.58 15.76 -37.18
C THR A 135 1.28 15.51 -35.85
N SER A 136 0.63 14.84 -34.90
CA SER A 136 1.27 14.46 -33.63
C SER A 136 2.65 13.83 -33.83
N VAL A 137 3.64 14.35 -33.11
CA VAL A 137 5.02 13.84 -33.06
C VAL A 137 5.07 12.43 -32.48
N PHE A 138 4.08 12.11 -31.66
CA PHE A 138 3.98 10.87 -30.89
C PHE A 138 2.73 10.08 -31.31
N PRO A 139 2.64 9.59 -32.56
CA PRO A 139 1.42 8.96 -33.08
C PRO A 139 1.00 7.69 -32.30
N PHE A 140 1.94 7.13 -31.55
CA PHE A 140 1.84 5.87 -30.82
C PHE A 140 1.79 6.03 -29.30
N LEU A 141 1.71 7.29 -28.83
CA LEU A 141 1.61 7.63 -27.41
C LEU A 141 0.30 7.07 -26.83
N ARG A 142 0.43 6.39 -25.70
CA ARG A 142 -0.68 5.79 -24.96
C ARG A 142 -0.94 6.50 -23.64
N GLU A 143 0.10 6.99 -22.98
CA GLU A 143 0.02 7.66 -21.69
C GLU A 143 0.71 9.02 -21.75
N ALA A 144 0.08 10.04 -21.16
CA ALA A 144 0.67 11.35 -20.98
C ALA A 144 0.51 11.82 -19.53
N ILE A 145 1.58 12.33 -18.92
CA ILE A 145 1.58 12.97 -17.60
C ILE A 145 1.96 14.43 -17.80
N ILE A 146 1.15 15.37 -17.34
CA ILE A 146 1.32 16.80 -17.57
C ILE A 146 1.38 17.50 -16.21
N PHE A 147 2.48 18.19 -15.94
CA PHE A 147 2.71 18.92 -14.70
C PHE A 147 2.56 20.42 -14.94
N GLY A 148 1.47 20.98 -14.40
CA GLY A 148 1.02 22.33 -14.67
C GLY A 148 0.48 22.47 -16.09
N LEU A 149 -0.50 23.35 -16.30
CA LEU A 149 -0.88 23.75 -17.64
C LEU A 149 -1.02 25.26 -17.72
N PRO A 150 -0.06 25.99 -18.31
CA PRO A 150 -0.24 27.39 -18.59
C PRO A 150 -1.33 27.57 -19.64
N VAL A 151 -2.12 28.64 -19.46
CA VAL A 151 -3.23 29.07 -20.34
C VAL A 151 -2.91 28.96 -21.83
N TYR A 152 -1.70 29.37 -22.23
CA TYR A 152 -1.33 29.54 -23.63
C TYR A 152 -0.98 28.24 -24.37
N HIS A 153 -0.77 27.13 -23.66
CA HIS A 153 -0.25 25.88 -24.26
C HIS A 153 -1.30 24.80 -24.53
N ALA A 154 -2.57 25.02 -24.18
CA ALA A 154 -3.63 24.03 -24.42
C ALA A 154 -3.76 23.64 -25.92
N ASN A 155 -3.64 24.62 -26.82
CA ASN A 155 -3.69 24.40 -28.27
C ASN A 155 -2.45 23.64 -28.77
N ASP A 156 -1.27 23.92 -28.20
CA ASP A 156 -0.03 23.24 -28.58
C ASP A 156 -0.06 21.77 -28.18
N LEU A 157 -0.54 21.47 -26.97
CA LEU A 157 -0.76 20.11 -26.51
C LEU A 157 -1.77 19.36 -27.39
N GLN A 158 -2.78 20.05 -27.90
CA GLN A 158 -3.76 19.42 -28.79
C GLN A 158 -3.08 18.88 -30.06
N LYS A 159 -2.11 19.62 -30.60
CA LYS A 159 -1.32 19.23 -31.78
C LYS A 159 -0.28 18.17 -31.48
N VAL A 160 0.38 18.26 -30.32
CA VAL A 160 1.47 17.36 -29.94
C VAL A 160 0.97 15.99 -29.52
N LEU A 161 -0.08 15.92 -28.69
CA LEU A 161 -0.61 14.66 -28.17
C LEU A 161 -1.62 14.03 -29.15
N PRO A 162 -1.54 12.72 -29.43
CA PRO A 162 -2.40 12.08 -30.43
C PRO A 162 -3.83 11.90 -29.91
N GLY A 163 -4.78 11.75 -30.83
CA GLY A 163 -6.17 11.42 -30.50
C GLY A 163 -6.37 9.98 -29.98
N SER A 164 -5.34 9.13 -30.03
CA SER A 164 -5.32 7.71 -29.61
C SER A 164 -4.86 7.48 -28.16
N LEU A 165 -4.69 8.57 -27.40
CA LEU A 165 -4.22 8.55 -26.02
C LEU A 165 -5.18 7.76 -25.12
N ALA A 166 -4.65 6.75 -24.42
CA ALA A 166 -5.42 5.85 -23.56
C ALA A 166 -5.43 6.31 -22.10
N ALA A 167 -4.39 6.98 -21.62
CA ALA A 167 -4.29 7.47 -20.25
C ALA A 167 -3.76 8.91 -20.22
N LEU A 168 -4.35 9.74 -19.37
CA LEU A 168 -3.97 11.13 -19.18
C LEU A 168 -3.96 11.48 -17.69
N ASP A 169 -2.81 11.89 -17.16
CA ASP A 169 -2.62 12.40 -15.80
C ASP A 169 -2.26 13.89 -15.89
N VAL A 170 -3.11 14.78 -15.39
CA VAL A 170 -2.88 16.23 -15.38
C VAL A 170 -2.78 16.70 -13.94
N ARG A 171 -1.61 17.17 -13.53
CA ARG A 171 -1.34 17.69 -12.18
C ARG A 171 -1.21 19.20 -12.21
N GLY A 172 -1.78 19.89 -11.23
CA GLY A 172 -1.86 21.36 -11.24
C GLY A 172 -2.79 21.90 -12.33
N ALA A 173 -3.91 21.22 -12.57
CA ALA A 173 -4.89 21.58 -13.58
C ALA A 173 -5.55 22.95 -13.28
N ASP A 174 -5.54 23.82 -14.28
CA ASP A 174 -6.23 25.10 -14.31
C ASP A 174 -7.53 25.02 -15.16
N THR A 175 -8.18 26.16 -15.39
CA THR A 175 -9.39 26.23 -16.22
C THR A 175 -9.17 25.77 -17.67
N HIS A 176 -7.95 25.90 -18.21
CA HIS A 176 -7.61 25.55 -19.59
C HIS A 176 -7.30 24.05 -19.74
N ALA A 177 -6.75 23.42 -18.70
CA ALA A 177 -6.56 21.98 -18.65
C ALA A 177 -7.88 21.24 -18.88
N TRP A 178 -8.98 21.74 -18.33
CA TRP A 178 -10.31 21.20 -18.55
C TRP A 178 -10.76 21.27 -20.01
N ALA A 179 -10.55 22.40 -20.68
CA ALA A 179 -10.87 22.54 -22.10
C ALA A 179 -10.05 21.56 -22.96
N PHE A 180 -8.77 21.37 -22.62
CA PHE A 180 -7.90 20.39 -23.27
C PHE A 180 -8.41 18.96 -23.08
N VAL A 181 -8.69 18.54 -21.85
CA VAL A 181 -9.23 17.20 -21.54
C VAL A 181 -10.53 16.97 -22.31
N ALA A 182 -11.43 17.95 -22.31
CA ALA A 182 -12.73 17.88 -22.95
C ALA A 182 -12.66 17.84 -24.49
N SER A 183 -11.52 18.20 -25.09
CA SER A 183 -11.30 18.10 -26.53
C SER A 183 -10.98 16.66 -26.98
N ARG A 184 -10.59 15.78 -26.05
CA ARG A 184 -10.27 14.37 -26.32
C ARG A 184 -11.55 13.55 -26.17
N ARG A 185 -11.89 12.70 -27.15
CA ARG A 185 -13.26 12.15 -27.21
C ARG A 185 -13.40 10.62 -27.22
N ALA A 186 -12.56 9.86 -27.92
CA ALA A 186 -12.94 8.45 -28.18
C ALA A 186 -12.08 7.39 -27.47
N SER A 187 -10.80 7.63 -27.25
CA SER A 187 -9.84 6.57 -26.89
C SER A 187 -9.42 6.56 -25.41
N LEU A 188 -9.73 7.63 -24.68
CA LEU A 188 -9.27 7.81 -23.31
C LEU A 188 -9.97 6.81 -22.37
N ARG A 189 -9.16 6.01 -21.67
CA ARG A 189 -9.59 4.97 -20.73
C ARG A 189 -9.34 5.37 -19.28
N SER A 190 -8.20 6.00 -19.01
CA SER A 190 -7.83 6.46 -17.66
C SER A 190 -7.62 7.97 -17.67
N LEU A 191 -8.27 8.67 -16.74
CA LEU A 191 -8.13 10.09 -16.56
C LEU A 191 -7.85 10.38 -15.09
N ARG A 192 -6.66 10.92 -14.81
CA ARG A 192 -6.31 11.49 -13.52
C ARG A 192 -6.16 13.00 -13.65
N ILE A 193 -6.81 13.76 -12.78
CA ILE A 193 -6.69 15.21 -12.75
C ILE A 193 -6.55 15.66 -11.31
N GLU A 194 -5.51 16.44 -11.03
CA GLU A 194 -5.26 17.09 -9.76
C GLU A 194 -5.14 18.59 -9.99
N GLY A 195 -5.84 19.42 -9.22
CA GLY A 195 -5.86 20.86 -9.45
C GLY A 195 -6.69 21.62 -8.43
N LYS A 196 -6.49 22.93 -8.38
CA LYS A 196 -7.20 23.82 -7.44
C LYS A 196 -8.39 24.54 -8.08
N THR A 197 -8.66 24.30 -9.36
CA THR A 197 -9.68 25.03 -10.12
C THR A 197 -10.95 24.19 -10.30
N PHE A 198 -12.10 24.87 -10.28
CA PHE A 198 -13.39 24.25 -10.56
C PHE A 198 -13.51 23.88 -12.04
N ILE A 199 -14.21 22.79 -12.31
CA ILE A 199 -14.53 22.34 -13.66
C ILE A 199 -15.60 23.26 -14.25
N PRO A 200 -15.33 23.95 -15.38
CA PRO A 200 -16.34 24.76 -16.05
C PRO A 200 -17.55 23.89 -16.48
N ARG A 201 -18.78 24.40 -16.31
CA ARG A 201 -20.01 23.64 -16.62
C ARG A 201 -20.04 23.11 -18.07
N ASP A 202 -19.51 23.87 -19.02
CA ASP A 202 -19.46 23.47 -20.43
C ASP A 202 -18.50 22.31 -20.67
N VAL A 203 -17.47 22.15 -19.84
CA VAL A 203 -16.55 21.02 -19.89
C VAL A 203 -17.21 19.77 -19.32
N CYS A 204 -17.96 19.88 -18.21
CA CYS A 204 -18.69 18.75 -17.63
C CYS A 204 -19.54 18.01 -18.68
N ARG A 205 -20.22 18.77 -19.57
CA ARG A 205 -21.06 18.19 -20.63
C ARG A 205 -20.33 17.28 -21.60
N ARG A 206 -19.03 17.49 -21.81
CA ARG A 206 -18.23 16.70 -22.76
C ARG A 206 -17.74 15.38 -22.17
N PHE A 207 -17.80 15.19 -20.85
CA PHE A 207 -17.44 13.91 -20.24
C PHE A 207 -18.34 12.76 -20.69
N SER A 208 -19.60 13.03 -21.08
CA SER A 208 -20.47 12.00 -21.63
C SER A 208 -20.03 11.48 -23.01
N ASP A 209 -19.10 12.16 -23.69
CA ASP A 209 -18.56 11.69 -24.97
C ASP A 209 -17.47 10.61 -24.78
N LEU A 210 -16.91 10.50 -23.57
CA LEU A 210 -15.78 9.61 -23.23
C LEU A 210 -16.22 8.15 -23.00
N ARG A 211 -16.75 7.50 -24.04
CA ARG A 211 -17.36 6.15 -23.96
C ARG A 211 -16.39 5.04 -23.54
N ALA A 212 -15.10 5.19 -23.84
CA ALA A 212 -14.06 4.22 -23.51
C ALA A 212 -13.49 4.38 -22.10
N MET A 213 -13.95 5.37 -21.34
CA MET A 213 -13.40 5.69 -20.04
C MET A 213 -13.73 4.62 -19.00
N THR A 214 -12.69 4.04 -18.41
CA THR A 214 -12.75 2.96 -17.42
C THR A 214 -12.36 3.43 -16.02
N GLU A 215 -11.50 4.43 -15.91
CA GLU A 215 -11.01 4.96 -14.64
C GLU A 215 -11.00 6.49 -14.67
N VAL A 216 -11.56 7.09 -13.63
CA VAL A 216 -11.54 8.54 -13.38
C VAL A 216 -11.06 8.77 -11.97
N ASP A 217 -10.05 9.62 -11.82
CA ASP A 217 -9.44 9.99 -10.56
C ASP A 217 -9.31 11.52 -10.50
N MET A 218 -10.16 12.17 -9.72
CA MET A 218 -10.25 13.62 -9.68
C MET A 218 -9.93 14.14 -8.29
N THR A 219 -8.88 14.93 -8.19
CA THR A 219 -8.43 15.64 -6.98
C THR A 219 -8.58 17.13 -7.21
N VAL A 220 -9.83 17.59 -7.32
CA VAL A 220 -10.19 18.95 -7.72
C VAL A 220 -11.40 19.42 -6.93
N PRO A 221 -11.61 20.74 -6.73
CA PRO A 221 -12.84 21.24 -6.13
C PRO A 221 -14.07 20.65 -6.82
N TYR A 222 -14.89 19.93 -6.04
CA TYR A 222 -15.99 19.15 -6.58
C TYR A 222 -16.97 20.05 -7.34
N CYS A 223 -17.29 19.65 -8.57
CA CYS A 223 -18.24 20.32 -9.44
C CYS A 223 -19.48 19.44 -9.58
N PRO A 224 -20.57 19.69 -8.83
CA PRO A 224 -21.76 18.83 -8.82
C PRO A 224 -22.28 18.44 -10.23
N PRO A 225 -22.34 19.37 -11.22
CA PRO A 225 -22.76 19.05 -12.59
C PRO A 225 -21.98 17.94 -13.31
N ILE A 226 -20.80 17.51 -12.84
CA ILE A 226 -20.02 16.46 -13.52
C ILE A 226 -20.61 15.06 -13.35
N LEU A 227 -21.26 14.76 -12.22
CA LEU A 227 -21.74 13.40 -11.93
C LEU A 227 -22.74 12.88 -12.97
N PRO A 228 -23.76 13.64 -13.42
CA PRO A 228 -24.66 13.18 -14.47
C PRO A 228 -23.97 12.80 -15.79
N HIS A 229 -22.84 13.43 -16.11
CA HIS A 229 -22.09 13.13 -17.32
C HIS A 229 -21.18 11.91 -17.17
N LEU A 230 -20.54 11.74 -16.00
CA LEU A 230 -19.80 10.52 -15.68
C LEU A 230 -20.70 9.30 -15.56
N ALA A 231 -21.91 9.46 -15.02
CA ALA A 231 -22.92 8.41 -14.91
C ALA A 231 -23.29 7.80 -16.27
N ARG A 232 -23.13 8.56 -17.37
CA ARG A 232 -23.40 8.13 -18.74
C ARG A 232 -22.24 7.39 -19.39
N CYS A 233 -21.06 7.32 -18.76
CA CYS A 233 -19.90 6.60 -19.28
C CYS A 233 -20.14 5.08 -19.10
N PRO A 234 -20.41 4.32 -20.18
CA PRO A 234 -20.84 2.93 -20.06
C PRO A 234 -19.74 1.98 -19.61
N SER A 235 -18.47 2.39 -19.75
CA SER A 235 -17.30 1.58 -19.43
C SER A 235 -16.65 1.93 -18.08
N LEU A 236 -17.18 2.93 -17.36
CA LEU A 236 -16.54 3.47 -16.16
C LEU A 236 -16.62 2.45 -15.01
N ARG A 237 -15.47 1.92 -14.60
CA ARG A 237 -15.33 0.89 -13.56
C ARG A 237 -14.78 1.44 -12.25
N VAL A 238 -13.90 2.43 -12.31
CA VAL A 238 -13.25 3.01 -11.13
C VAL A 238 -13.52 4.51 -11.12
N LEU A 239 -14.10 5.00 -10.03
CA LEU A 239 -14.34 6.42 -9.81
C LEU A 239 -13.72 6.81 -8.47
N ARG A 240 -12.70 7.68 -8.53
CA ARG A 240 -12.10 8.33 -7.35
C ARG A 240 -12.38 9.82 -7.40
N LEU A 241 -12.97 10.35 -6.32
CA LEU A 241 -13.33 11.75 -6.19
C LEU A 241 -12.77 12.30 -4.89
N HIS A 242 -11.93 13.32 -4.94
CA HIS A 242 -11.48 14.03 -3.74
C HIS A 242 -12.17 15.37 -3.68
N THR A 243 -12.94 15.55 -2.62
CA THR A 243 -13.82 16.69 -2.41
C THR A 243 -13.07 17.67 -1.52
N GLY A 244 -12.56 18.72 -2.15
CA GLY A 244 -11.84 19.78 -1.44
C GLY A 244 -12.69 20.48 -0.37
N GLU A 245 -12.05 21.34 0.42
CA GLU A 245 -12.67 21.98 1.58
C GLU A 245 -13.73 23.04 1.26
N SER A 246 -13.95 23.37 -0.02
CA SER A 246 -14.88 24.43 -0.42
C SER A 246 -16.34 24.00 -0.23
N ASP A 247 -17.05 24.77 0.60
CA ASP A 247 -18.44 24.58 1.02
C ASP A 247 -19.43 24.74 -0.15
N MET A 248 -19.55 23.71 -1.00
CA MET A 248 -20.55 23.68 -2.05
C MET A 248 -21.85 23.09 -1.50
N ARG A 249 -22.80 23.98 -1.15
CA ARG A 249 -24.20 23.63 -0.87
C ARG A 249 -24.88 23.21 -2.18
N GLY A 250 -24.90 21.91 -2.47
CA GLY A 250 -25.65 21.40 -3.62
C GLY A 250 -25.47 19.91 -3.84
N THR A 251 -26.54 19.15 -3.63
CA THR A 251 -26.62 17.75 -4.05
C THR A 251 -27.12 17.68 -5.48
N THR A 252 -26.25 17.35 -6.42
CA THR A 252 -26.69 16.93 -7.75
C THR A 252 -27.01 15.45 -7.74
N VAL A 253 -28.25 15.12 -8.07
CA VAL A 253 -28.70 13.75 -8.25
C VAL A 253 -28.24 13.27 -9.63
N ALA A 254 -27.44 12.20 -9.66
CA ALA A 254 -27.11 11.54 -10.92
C ALA A 254 -28.37 10.87 -11.51
N PRO A 255 -28.48 10.76 -12.86
CA PRO A 255 -29.64 10.14 -13.48
C PRO A 255 -29.80 8.70 -13.01
N SER A 256 -31.04 8.25 -12.85
CA SER A 256 -31.32 6.86 -12.48
C SER A 256 -30.69 5.88 -13.50
N GLN A 257 -30.22 4.74 -13.00
CA GLN A 257 -29.47 3.72 -13.77
C GLN A 257 -28.16 4.23 -14.40
N GLY A 258 -27.50 5.17 -13.73
CA GLY A 258 -26.15 5.63 -14.02
C GLY A 258 -25.09 4.59 -13.65
N PHE A 259 -23.85 4.81 -14.12
CA PHE A 259 -22.66 4.09 -13.68
C PHE A 259 -22.73 2.56 -13.83
N ARG A 260 -23.36 2.05 -14.90
CA ARG A 260 -23.68 0.63 -15.11
C ARG A 260 -22.50 -0.36 -15.01
N ALA A 261 -21.27 0.11 -15.18
CA ALA A 261 -20.07 -0.72 -15.12
C ALA A 261 -19.23 -0.47 -13.87
N LEU A 262 -19.68 0.39 -12.95
CA LEU A 262 -18.89 0.83 -11.81
C LEU A 262 -18.63 -0.34 -10.84
N ARG A 263 -17.37 -0.57 -10.51
CA ARG A 263 -16.94 -1.62 -9.58
C ARG A 263 -16.33 -1.05 -8.32
N ARG A 264 -15.67 0.10 -8.42
CA ARG A 264 -14.94 0.71 -7.31
C ARG A 264 -15.29 2.19 -7.21
N LEU A 265 -15.80 2.57 -6.05
CA LEU A 265 -16.14 3.93 -5.70
C LEU A 265 -15.25 4.38 -4.53
N LEU A 266 -14.36 5.33 -4.78
CA LEU A 266 -13.62 6.02 -3.72
C LEU A 266 -14.05 7.48 -3.71
N VAL A 267 -14.48 7.98 -2.55
CA VAL A 267 -14.80 9.39 -2.37
C VAL A 267 -14.11 9.87 -1.10
N GLU A 268 -13.24 10.85 -1.23
CA GLU A 268 -12.53 11.45 -0.11
C GLU A 268 -13.04 12.87 0.15
N GLY A 269 -13.04 13.29 1.41
CA GLY A 269 -13.23 14.67 1.83
C GLY A 269 -14.61 14.95 2.42
N ARG A 270 -14.85 16.23 2.75
CA ARG A 270 -15.95 16.66 3.63
C ARG A 270 -17.33 16.20 3.17
N SER A 271 -17.55 16.20 1.85
CA SER A 271 -18.83 15.88 1.22
C SER A 271 -18.91 14.44 0.71
N ALA A 272 -17.96 13.57 1.10
CA ALA A 272 -17.85 12.23 0.54
C ALA A 272 -19.11 11.37 0.76
N ALA A 273 -19.69 11.40 1.96
CA ALA A 273 -20.93 10.67 2.26
C ALA A 273 -22.10 11.10 1.36
N ILE A 274 -22.30 12.42 1.20
CA ILE A 274 -23.39 12.97 0.40
C ILE A 274 -23.24 12.61 -1.09
N GLN A 275 -22.02 12.70 -1.62
CA GLN A 275 -21.75 12.39 -3.01
C GLN A 275 -21.84 10.90 -3.30
N ALA A 276 -21.27 10.07 -2.44
CA ALA A 276 -21.39 8.62 -2.55
C ALA A 276 -22.84 8.18 -2.52
N ARG A 277 -23.66 8.77 -1.64
CA ARG A 277 -25.10 8.54 -1.60
C ARG A 277 -25.76 8.83 -2.94
N GLY A 278 -25.52 10.00 -3.52
CA GLY A 278 -26.07 10.37 -4.83
C GLY A 278 -25.62 9.46 -5.98
N ILE A 279 -24.39 8.93 -5.91
CA ILE A 279 -23.88 7.95 -6.88
C ILE A 279 -24.55 6.59 -6.66
N ILE A 280 -24.62 6.08 -5.43
CA ILE A 280 -25.19 4.77 -5.08
C ILE A 280 -26.69 4.71 -5.41
N GLN A 281 -27.44 5.76 -5.08
CA GLN A 281 -28.87 5.87 -5.43
C GLN A 281 -29.13 5.89 -6.94
N SER A 282 -28.13 6.28 -7.73
CA SER A 282 -28.22 6.28 -9.20
C SER A 282 -27.91 4.92 -9.82
N LEU A 283 -27.35 3.96 -9.05
CA LEU A 283 -27.06 2.62 -9.53
C LEU A 283 -28.36 1.83 -9.77
N SER A 284 -28.28 0.83 -10.64
CA SER A 284 -29.35 -0.17 -10.77
C SER A 284 -29.51 -0.96 -9.46
N VAL A 285 -30.69 -1.54 -9.25
CA VAL A 285 -30.90 -2.51 -8.15
C VAL A 285 -29.98 -3.72 -8.37
N LEU A 286 -29.37 -4.25 -7.30
CA LEU A 286 -28.38 -5.34 -7.32
C LEU A 286 -27.17 -5.05 -8.22
N HIS A 287 -26.68 -3.81 -8.19
CA HIS A 287 -25.48 -3.43 -8.92
C HIS A 287 -24.23 -4.13 -8.36
N PRO A 288 -23.37 -4.71 -9.20
CA PRO A 288 -22.25 -5.54 -8.76
C PRO A 288 -21.02 -4.69 -8.36
N LEU A 289 -21.24 -3.78 -7.41
CA LEU A 289 -20.22 -2.90 -6.83
C LEU A 289 -19.33 -3.73 -5.89
N GLU A 290 -18.02 -3.69 -6.12
CA GLU A 290 -17.03 -4.52 -5.41
C GLU A 290 -16.38 -3.78 -4.24
N GLU A 291 -16.17 -2.46 -4.38
CA GLU A 291 -15.45 -1.65 -3.42
C GLU A 291 -16.10 -0.27 -3.24
N VAL A 292 -16.33 0.10 -1.98
CA VAL A 292 -16.75 1.46 -1.57
C VAL A 292 -15.80 1.95 -0.50
N ARG A 293 -15.11 3.08 -0.74
CA ARG A 293 -14.35 3.78 0.30
C ARG A 293 -14.75 5.23 0.40
N LEU A 294 -15.18 5.63 1.59
CA LEU A 294 -15.46 7.00 1.96
C LEU A 294 -14.46 7.41 3.03
N GLU A 295 -13.55 8.29 2.67
CA GLU A 295 -12.47 8.73 3.56
C GLU A 295 -12.61 10.22 3.89
N ASN A 296 -12.25 10.60 5.11
CA ASN A 296 -12.28 11.99 5.58
C ASN A 296 -13.67 12.67 5.45
N ALA A 297 -14.75 11.89 5.51
CA ALA A 297 -16.11 12.41 5.45
C ALA A 297 -16.47 13.19 6.72
N GLY A 298 -16.92 14.44 6.57
CA GLY A 298 -17.32 15.29 7.68
C GLY A 298 -17.60 16.70 7.20
N ALA A 299 -18.82 17.19 7.37
CA ALA A 299 -19.14 18.58 7.05
C ALA A 299 -18.67 19.52 8.18
N HIS A 300 -17.94 20.58 7.80
CA HIS A 300 -17.62 21.67 8.71
C HIS A 300 -18.88 22.48 9.00
N GLY A 301 -19.11 22.78 10.28
CA GLY A 301 -20.23 23.61 10.72
C GLY A 301 -21.60 22.92 10.72
N THR A 302 -21.74 21.69 10.20
CA THR A 302 -22.94 20.89 10.47
C THR A 302 -22.78 20.20 11.83
N PRO A 303 -23.84 20.18 12.67
CA PRO A 303 -23.81 19.41 13.90
C PRO A 303 -23.47 17.94 13.60
N ALA A 304 -22.68 17.31 14.48
CA ALA A 304 -22.19 15.94 14.29
C ALA A 304 -23.32 14.93 14.00
N SER A 305 -24.51 15.17 14.55
CA SER A 305 -25.71 14.38 14.30
C SER A 305 -26.08 14.28 12.81
N MET A 306 -25.96 15.39 12.06
CA MET A 306 -26.36 15.41 10.65
C MET A 306 -25.39 14.61 9.76
N ASN A 307 -24.12 14.49 10.15
CA ASN A 307 -23.15 13.68 9.42
C ASN A 307 -23.44 12.18 9.60
N GLU A 308 -23.80 11.77 10.81
CA GLU A 308 -24.15 10.39 11.13
C GLU A 308 -25.35 9.90 10.30
N ASP A 309 -26.37 10.75 10.15
CA ASP A 309 -27.53 10.48 9.29
C ASP A 309 -27.11 10.20 7.83
N HIS A 310 -26.10 10.90 7.32
CA HIS A 310 -25.61 10.68 5.95
C HIS A 310 -24.85 9.36 5.81
N PHE A 311 -24.02 8.97 6.78
CA PHE A 311 -23.35 7.67 6.74
C PHE A 311 -24.37 6.52 6.82
N MET A 312 -25.37 6.65 7.69
CA MET A 312 -26.45 5.67 7.77
C MET A 312 -27.27 5.60 6.49
N ALA A 313 -27.57 6.75 5.89
CA ALA A 313 -28.23 6.78 4.62
C ALA A 313 -27.41 6.09 3.52
N VAL A 314 -26.07 6.24 3.52
CA VAL A 314 -25.18 5.50 2.61
C VAL A 314 -25.29 3.98 2.84
N LEU A 315 -25.26 3.51 4.09
CA LEU A 315 -25.37 2.08 4.40
C LEU A 315 -26.72 1.50 3.94
N ILE A 316 -27.82 2.23 4.16
CA ILE A 316 -29.15 1.86 3.68
C ILE A 316 -29.21 1.83 2.15
N ASP A 317 -28.58 2.81 1.48
CA ASP A 317 -28.55 2.87 0.03
C ASP A 317 -27.66 1.75 -0.56
N ILE A 318 -26.59 1.35 0.12
CA ILE A 318 -25.77 0.18 -0.24
C ILE A 318 -26.63 -1.10 -0.20
N GLU A 319 -27.36 -1.34 0.90
CA GLU A 319 -28.25 -2.50 1.03
C GLU A 319 -29.30 -2.57 -0.09
N LYS A 320 -29.87 -1.42 -0.47
CA LYS A 320 -30.92 -1.35 -1.49
C LYS A 320 -30.41 -1.52 -2.92
N HIS A 321 -29.22 -0.98 -3.22
CA HIS A 321 -28.74 -0.86 -4.60
C HIS A 321 -27.61 -1.80 -4.95
N CYS A 322 -26.82 -2.31 -4.01
CA CYS A 322 -25.66 -3.16 -4.31
C CYS A 322 -26.01 -4.65 -4.26
N ASP A 323 -25.34 -5.45 -5.09
CA ASP A 323 -25.40 -6.91 -5.02
C ASP A 323 -24.66 -7.40 -3.76
N PRO A 324 -25.34 -8.10 -2.82
CA PRO A 324 -24.72 -8.60 -1.60
C PRO A 324 -23.56 -9.57 -1.82
N LYS A 325 -23.46 -10.20 -3.00
CA LYS A 325 -22.37 -11.14 -3.33
C LYS A 325 -21.16 -10.46 -3.98
N ALA A 326 -21.32 -9.22 -4.45
CA ALA A 326 -20.25 -8.52 -5.19
C ALA A 326 -19.36 -7.69 -4.26
N LEU A 327 -19.93 -7.07 -3.22
CA LEU A 327 -19.20 -6.14 -2.35
C LEU A 327 -18.20 -6.90 -1.47
N ARG A 328 -16.92 -6.57 -1.63
CA ARG A 328 -15.80 -7.18 -0.88
C ARG A 328 -15.15 -6.20 0.08
N THR A 329 -15.13 -4.91 -0.28
CA THR A 329 -14.45 -3.88 0.49
C THR A 329 -15.39 -2.73 0.79
N LEU A 330 -15.59 -2.45 2.08
CA LEU A 330 -16.31 -1.28 2.56
C LEU A 330 -15.47 -0.54 3.60
N VAL A 331 -15.08 0.70 3.28
CA VAL A 331 -14.32 1.58 4.18
C VAL A 331 -15.09 2.86 4.36
N LEU A 332 -15.50 3.18 5.59
CA LEU A 332 -16.18 4.40 5.97
C LEU A 332 -15.40 5.04 7.12
N THR A 333 -14.51 5.97 6.79
CA THR A 333 -13.68 6.69 7.77
C THR A 333 -14.04 8.17 7.79
N PRO A 334 -14.71 8.65 8.84
CA PRO A 334 -14.97 10.06 8.98
C PRO A 334 -13.70 10.84 9.31
N ARG A 335 -13.73 12.14 9.01
CA ARG A 335 -12.70 13.07 9.48
C ARG A 335 -12.78 13.18 11.00
N ILE A 336 -11.70 12.89 11.71
CA ILE A 336 -11.68 13.03 13.17
C ILE A 336 -11.74 14.54 13.50
N PRO A 337 -12.78 15.02 14.20
CA PRO A 337 -12.84 16.42 14.61
C PRO A 337 -11.80 16.68 15.69
N GLY A 338 -11.09 17.81 15.59
CA GLY A 338 -10.05 18.16 16.56
C GLY A 338 -10.55 18.22 18.01
N GLN A 339 -11.82 18.56 18.25
CA GLN A 339 -12.46 18.58 19.57
C GLN A 339 -13.97 18.49 19.36
N ALA A 340 -14.57 17.31 19.42
CA ALA A 340 -16.03 17.22 19.38
C ALA A 340 -16.62 17.25 20.80
N SER A 341 -17.75 17.93 20.96
CA SER A 341 -18.49 18.05 22.22
C SER A 341 -19.03 16.70 22.71
N ALA A 342 -18.92 16.42 24.01
CA ALA A 342 -19.16 15.12 24.65
C ALA A 342 -20.63 14.67 24.77
N SER A 343 -21.60 15.37 24.17
CA SER A 343 -23.02 15.22 24.52
C SER A 343 -23.85 14.26 23.65
N HIS A 344 -23.27 13.59 22.65
CA HIS A 344 -24.05 12.71 21.76
C HIS A 344 -24.08 11.26 22.29
N LYS A 345 -25.30 10.69 22.35
CA LYS A 345 -25.53 9.27 22.67
C LYS A 345 -24.83 8.39 21.61
N PRO A 346 -24.14 7.31 22.00
CA PRO A 346 -23.48 6.43 21.05
C PRO A 346 -24.47 5.74 20.13
N SER A 347 -24.04 5.51 18.88
CA SER A 347 -24.80 4.78 17.87
C SER A 347 -24.98 3.32 18.28
N ASP A 348 -26.18 2.78 18.07
CA ASP A 348 -26.51 1.39 18.38
C ASP A 348 -25.95 0.43 17.31
N ALA A 349 -25.75 -0.85 17.67
CA ALA A 349 -25.27 -1.88 16.77
C ALA A 349 -26.21 -2.13 15.56
N SER A 350 -27.47 -1.67 15.64
CA SER A 350 -28.43 -1.65 14.53
C SER A 350 -27.92 -0.92 13.28
N TYR A 351 -26.88 -0.10 13.40
CA TYR A 351 -26.19 0.56 12.29
C TYR A 351 -25.54 -0.42 11.31
N LEU A 352 -25.19 -1.62 11.80
CA LEU A 352 -24.59 -2.68 11.00
C LEU A 352 -25.62 -3.54 10.25
N ARG A 353 -26.91 -3.42 10.61
CA ARG A 353 -27.97 -4.25 10.03
C ARG A 353 -28.06 -4.19 8.50
N PRO A 354 -27.93 -3.02 7.83
CA PRO A 354 -27.96 -2.95 6.37
C PRO A 354 -26.84 -3.78 5.71
N LEU A 355 -25.74 -4.03 6.43
CA LEU A 355 -24.58 -4.75 5.93
C LEU A 355 -24.66 -6.27 6.17
N ALA A 356 -25.66 -6.75 6.91
CA ALA A 356 -25.76 -8.15 7.31
C ALA A 356 -25.90 -9.13 6.12
N SER A 357 -26.42 -8.67 4.98
CA SER A 357 -26.60 -9.48 3.77
C SER A 357 -25.30 -9.69 2.97
N PHE A 358 -24.26 -8.89 3.20
CA PHE A 358 -23.02 -8.88 2.42
C PHE A 358 -22.00 -9.92 2.92
N SER A 359 -22.36 -11.20 2.83
CA SER A 359 -21.55 -12.33 3.32
C SER A 359 -20.17 -12.48 2.65
N SER A 360 -19.95 -11.84 1.49
CA SER A 360 -18.68 -11.86 0.76
C SER A 360 -17.73 -10.71 1.13
N LEU A 361 -18.04 -9.94 2.18
CA LEU A 361 -17.14 -8.89 2.68
C LEU A 361 -15.82 -9.48 3.19
N GLU A 362 -14.72 -9.00 2.61
CA GLU A 362 -13.35 -9.33 3.00
C GLU A 362 -12.74 -8.21 3.85
N THR A 363 -13.09 -6.95 3.59
CA THR A 363 -12.60 -5.78 4.33
C THR A 363 -13.75 -4.90 4.75
N LEU A 364 -13.90 -4.69 6.05
CA LEU A 364 -14.86 -3.78 6.65
C LEU A 364 -14.16 -2.85 7.62
N VAL A 365 -14.11 -1.57 7.28
CA VAL A 365 -13.59 -0.51 8.14
C VAL A 365 -14.71 0.49 8.37
N LEU A 366 -15.24 0.55 9.59
CA LEU A 366 -16.25 1.51 10.00
C LEU A 366 -15.72 2.31 11.17
N ALA A 367 -15.51 3.59 10.96
CA ALA A 367 -15.23 4.52 12.04
C ALA A 367 -16.46 5.39 12.30
N SER A 368 -16.97 5.36 13.52
CA SER A 368 -18.11 6.19 13.94
C SER A 368 -17.62 7.36 14.81
N TRP A 369 -18.18 8.55 14.57
CA TRP A 369 -17.95 9.75 15.40
C TRP A 369 -18.41 9.55 16.84
N ASN A 370 -19.56 8.90 17.01
CA ASN A 370 -20.21 8.69 18.30
C ASN A 370 -19.94 7.30 18.87
N GLY A 371 -19.11 6.52 18.18
CA GLY A 371 -18.85 5.14 18.56
C GLY A 371 -19.93 4.17 18.10
N LEU A 372 -19.61 2.88 18.23
CA LEU A 372 -20.58 1.79 18.09
C LEU A 372 -20.69 1.13 19.46
N ALA A 373 -21.86 1.21 20.09
CA ALA A 373 -22.14 0.55 21.36
C ALA A 373 -22.31 -0.96 21.11
N LEU A 374 -21.20 -1.66 20.90
CA LEU A 374 -21.18 -3.10 20.62
C LEU A 374 -21.18 -3.89 21.92
N LYS A 375 -22.01 -4.93 21.97
CA LYS A 375 -22.06 -5.93 23.04
C LYS A 375 -21.54 -7.27 22.53
N ASN A 376 -21.31 -8.21 23.43
CA ASN A 376 -20.91 -9.59 23.07
C ASN A 376 -21.88 -10.25 22.06
N ALA A 377 -23.19 -9.99 22.18
CA ALA A 377 -24.19 -10.51 21.26
C ALA A 377 -24.03 -9.96 19.83
N ASP A 378 -23.61 -8.69 19.71
CA ASP A 378 -23.37 -8.06 18.41
C ASP A 378 -22.14 -8.65 17.74
N CYS A 379 -21.08 -8.98 18.50
CA CYS A 379 -19.91 -9.67 17.96
C CYS A 379 -20.27 -11.04 17.36
N LEU A 380 -21.18 -11.80 17.98
CA LEU A 380 -21.69 -13.05 17.41
C LEU A 380 -22.47 -12.82 16.12
N ALA A 381 -23.32 -11.79 16.09
CA ALA A 381 -24.07 -11.43 14.88
C ALA A 381 -23.12 -11.04 13.74
N ILE A 382 -22.16 -10.15 14.02
CA ILE A 382 -21.09 -9.72 13.11
C ILE A 382 -20.34 -10.93 12.54
N ALA A 383 -19.87 -11.83 13.40
CA ALA A 383 -19.11 -13.01 12.99
C ALA A 383 -19.92 -13.97 12.12
N THR A 384 -21.25 -14.02 12.34
CA THR A 384 -22.16 -14.85 11.55
C THR A 384 -22.49 -14.22 10.19
N CYS A 385 -22.58 -12.89 10.13
CA CYS A 385 -22.88 -12.16 8.89
C CYS A 385 -21.70 -12.17 7.91
N TRP A 386 -20.45 -12.10 8.40
CA TRP A 386 -19.26 -11.94 7.55
C TRP A 386 -18.20 -13.02 7.80
N PRO A 387 -18.47 -14.29 7.44
CA PRO A 387 -17.55 -15.39 7.71
C PRO A 387 -16.22 -15.31 6.93
N HIS A 388 -16.19 -14.59 5.80
CA HIS A 388 -15.00 -14.41 4.95
C HIS A 388 -14.22 -13.13 5.26
N ILE A 389 -14.53 -12.44 6.36
CA ILE A 389 -13.88 -11.19 6.71
C ILE A 389 -12.40 -11.43 7.03
N ARG A 390 -11.52 -10.64 6.41
CA ARG A 390 -10.06 -10.65 6.62
C ARG A 390 -9.59 -9.46 7.43
N VAL A 391 -10.18 -8.29 7.19
CA VAL A 391 -9.88 -7.05 7.92
C VAL A 391 -11.17 -6.51 8.48
N LEU A 392 -11.31 -6.54 9.81
CA LEU A 392 -12.45 -5.98 10.52
C LEU A 392 -11.99 -4.86 11.45
N ARG A 393 -12.26 -3.61 11.09
CA ARG A 393 -11.98 -2.44 11.93
C ARG A 393 -13.27 -1.71 12.28
N LEU A 394 -13.75 -1.87 13.50
CA LEU A 394 -14.92 -1.18 14.04
C LEU A 394 -14.42 -0.14 15.04
N CYS A 395 -14.04 1.03 14.52
CA CYS A 395 -13.42 2.08 15.31
C CYS A 395 -14.48 2.79 16.16
N ASN A 396 -14.32 2.72 17.47
CA ASN A 396 -15.15 3.45 18.42
C ASN A 396 -14.37 4.63 19.01
N LEU A 397 -14.50 5.81 18.41
CA LEU A 397 -13.78 7.01 18.86
C LEU A 397 -14.26 7.53 20.23
N ARG A 398 -15.42 7.10 20.72
CA ARG A 398 -16.09 7.64 21.91
C ARG A 398 -16.77 6.55 22.75
N ALA A 399 -16.13 5.39 22.88
CA ALA A 399 -16.83 4.26 23.47
C ALA A 399 -17.28 4.60 24.89
N GLY A 400 -18.59 4.56 25.11
CA GLY A 400 -19.19 4.67 26.43
C GLY A 400 -19.10 3.34 27.18
N GLU A 401 -19.88 3.21 28.25
CA GLU A 401 -19.89 2.07 29.18
C GLU A 401 -20.28 0.71 28.56
N ASN A 402 -20.67 0.67 27.28
CA ASN A 402 -21.12 -0.55 26.60
C ASN A 402 -20.07 -1.03 25.59
N LEU A 403 -19.03 -1.67 26.10
CA LEU A 403 -18.00 -2.33 25.31
C LEU A 403 -18.20 -3.85 25.31
N PRO A 404 -17.84 -4.55 24.22
CA PRO A 404 -17.79 -5.99 24.25
C PRO A 404 -16.64 -6.42 25.17
N THR A 405 -16.91 -7.40 26.02
CA THR A 405 -15.87 -8.01 26.85
C THR A 405 -14.94 -8.86 25.99
N LEU A 406 -13.83 -9.35 26.55
CA LEU A 406 -12.99 -10.37 25.90
C LEU A 406 -13.78 -11.60 25.39
N HIS A 407 -14.90 -11.95 26.03
CA HIS A 407 -15.77 -13.03 25.56
C HIS A 407 -16.39 -12.76 24.18
N GLY A 408 -16.67 -11.50 23.86
CA GLY A 408 -17.19 -11.10 22.55
C GLY A 408 -16.24 -11.41 21.39
N LEU A 409 -14.96 -11.65 21.66
CA LEU A 409 -13.97 -12.01 20.64
C LEU A 409 -14.07 -13.48 20.21
N VAL A 410 -14.68 -14.36 21.02
CA VAL A 410 -14.75 -15.80 20.75
C VAL A 410 -15.49 -16.11 19.44
N PRO A 411 -16.70 -15.59 19.18
CA PRO A 411 -17.39 -15.82 17.92
C PRO A 411 -16.60 -15.36 16.68
N LEU A 412 -15.85 -14.25 16.79
CA LEU A 412 -15.03 -13.73 15.69
C LEU A 412 -13.90 -14.70 15.36
N ALA A 413 -13.23 -15.26 16.36
CA ALA A 413 -12.16 -16.24 16.16
C ALA A 413 -12.68 -17.56 15.55
N ASP A 414 -13.87 -17.99 15.97
CA ASP A 414 -14.48 -19.26 15.57
C ASP A 414 -15.12 -19.19 14.17
N LYS A 415 -15.93 -18.17 13.90
CA LYS A 415 -16.72 -18.06 12.67
C LYS A 415 -16.04 -17.29 11.54
N CYS A 416 -14.96 -16.55 11.81
CA CYS A 416 -14.19 -15.82 10.80
C CYS A 416 -12.77 -16.39 10.68
N PRO A 417 -12.59 -17.58 10.08
CA PRO A 417 -11.29 -18.25 10.01
C PRO A 417 -10.26 -17.50 9.16
N GLU A 418 -10.71 -16.60 8.28
CA GLU A 418 -9.84 -15.79 7.42
C GLU A 418 -9.47 -14.44 8.04
N LEU A 419 -9.97 -14.12 9.24
CA LEU A 419 -9.69 -12.85 9.90
C LEU A 419 -8.20 -12.74 10.22
N GLU A 420 -7.52 -11.77 9.60
CA GLU A 420 -6.10 -11.48 9.76
C GLU A 420 -5.86 -10.23 10.62
N GLU A 421 -6.76 -9.26 10.52
CA GLU A 421 -6.66 -8.02 11.26
C GLU A 421 -8.00 -7.69 11.94
N LEU A 422 -7.94 -7.53 13.27
CA LEU A 422 -9.08 -7.12 14.07
C LEU A 422 -8.77 -5.80 14.76
N ALA A 423 -9.68 -4.83 14.64
CA ALA A 423 -9.60 -3.60 15.39
C ALA A 423 -10.95 -3.26 16.02
N LEU A 424 -11.00 -3.30 17.35
CA LEU A 424 -12.22 -3.21 18.13
C LEU A 424 -11.89 -2.69 19.53
N ALA A 425 -12.74 -1.82 20.10
CA ALA A 425 -12.66 -1.48 21.51
C ALA A 425 -13.19 -2.64 22.35
N VAL A 426 -12.43 -3.08 23.37
CA VAL A 426 -12.86 -4.17 24.26
C VAL A 426 -12.73 -3.77 25.72
N ASP A 427 -13.67 -4.22 26.54
CA ASP A 427 -13.56 -4.18 27.99
C ASP A 427 -12.85 -5.45 28.49
N ALA A 428 -11.63 -5.26 29.01
CA ALA A 428 -10.81 -6.29 29.62
C ALA A 428 -10.63 -6.07 31.14
N GLN A 429 -11.49 -5.26 31.78
CA GLN A 429 -11.52 -5.10 33.24
C GLN A 429 -12.14 -6.31 33.94
N SER A 430 -13.01 -7.04 33.24
CA SER A 430 -13.60 -8.28 33.76
C SER A 430 -12.60 -9.44 33.67
N ALA A 431 -12.72 -10.41 34.59
CA ALA A 431 -11.94 -11.63 34.55
C ALA A 431 -12.11 -12.34 33.18
N ALA A 432 -10.98 -12.73 32.58
CA ALA A 432 -11.00 -13.38 31.28
C ALA A 432 -11.83 -14.67 31.34
N PRO A 433 -12.73 -14.90 30.36
CA PRO A 433 -13.60 -16.06 30.37
C PRO A 433 -12.78 -17.34 30.22
N ARG A 434 -13.15 -18.38 30.96
CA ARG A 434 -12.53 -19.70 30.85
C ARG A 434 -12.99 -20.35 29.55
N LEU A 435 -12.07 -20.54 28.61
CA LEU A 435 -12.32 -21.36 27.43
C LEU A 435 -12.42 -22.84 27.86
N PRO A 436 -13.31 -23.65 27.25
CA PRO A 436 -13.34 -25.09 27.50
C PRO A 436 -11.95 -25.72 27.33
N ALA A 437 -11.59 -26.68 28.18
CA ALA A 437 -10.28 -27.35 28.12
C ALA A 437 -9.99 -27.98 26.74
N HIS A 438 -11.04 -28.34 26.01
CA HIS A 438 -11.00 -28.90 24.66
C HIS A 438 -11.38 -27.89 23.58
N TYR A 439 -11.18 -26.58 23.81
CA TYR A 439 -11.40 -25.61 22.74
C TYR A 439 -10.51 -26.01 21.54
N PRO A 440 -11.10 -26.39 20.40
CA PRO A 440 -10.33 -26.84 19.26
C PRO A 440 -9.35 -25.72 18.91
N ARG A 441 -8.09 -26.08 18.62
CA ARG A 441 -7.06 -25.09 18.26
C ARG A 441 -7.68 -24.10 17.27
N SER A 442 -7.82 -22.86 17.74
CA SER A 442 -8.51 -21.82 16.98
C SER A 442 -7.90 -21.76 15.59
N ARG A 443 -8.75 -21.82 14.55
CA ARG A 443 -8.30 -21.66 13.16
C ARG A 443 -8.06 -20.20 12.80
N SER A 444 -8.18 -19.30 13.79
CA SER A 444 -8.03 -17.89 13.58
C SER A 444 -6.64 -17.54 13.06
N ARG A 445 -6.62 -16.66 12.05
CA ARG A 445 -5.41 -16.14 11.41
C ARG A 445 -5.06 -14.73 11.86
N VAL A 446 -5.66 -14.25 12.96
CA VAL A 446 -5.47 -12.88 13.44
C VAL A 446 -4.00 -12.68 13.78
N LYS A 447 -3.36 -11.75 13.09
CA LYS A 447 -1.95 -11.35 13.26
C LYS A 447 -1.84 -10.04 14.02
N THR A 448 -2.82 -9.16 13.84
CA THR A 448 -2.81 -7.82 14.42
C THR A 448 -4.15 -7.55 15.11
N LEU A 449 -4.06 -7.11 16.37
CA LEU A 449 -5.19 -6.70 17.18
C LEU A 449 -5.02 -5.23 17.58
N ALA A 450 -5.75 -4.33 16.95
CA ALA A 450 -5.68 -2.91 17.22
C ALA A 450 -6.80 -2.47 18.19
N MET A 451 -6.42 -1.97 19.36
CA MET A 451 -7.32 -1.47 20.39
C MET A 451 -7.77 -0.05 20.03
N ILE A 452 -8.85 0.09 19.27
CA ILE A 452 -9.31 1.41 18.80
C ILE A 452 -10.31 2.01 19.78
N GLY A 453 -9.89 3.08 20.47
CA GLY A 453 -10.72 3.79 21.46
C GLY A 453 -10.34 3.42 22.90
N PRO A 454 -11.17 3.80 23.89
CA PRO A 454 -10.93 3.39 25.28
C PRO A 454 -11.19 1.88 25.39
N SER A 455 -10.13 1.10 25.56
CA SER A 455 -10.19 -0.35 25.81
C SER A 455 -9.67 -0.61 27.22
N PRO A 456 -10.53 -0.46 28.24
CA PRO A 456 -10.09 -0.47 29.62
C PRO A 456 -9.60 -1.86 30.03
N ILE A 457 -8.49 -1.87 30.75
CA ILE A 457 -7.87 -3.07 31.31
C ILE A 457 -7.21 -2.67 32.64
N HIS A 458 -7.33 -3.53 33.64
CA HIS A 458 -6.68 -3.34 34.93
C HIS A 458 -5.39 -4.15 35.00
N GLY A 459 -4.44 -3.71 35.83
CA GLY A 459 -3.15 -4.39 35.97
C GLY A 459 -3.27 -5.86 36.41
N ASP A 460 -4.28 -6.18 37.22
CA ASP A 460 -4.57 -7.53 37.71
C ASP A 460 -5.16 -8.46 36.62
N THR A 461 -5.81 -7.92 35.59
CA THR A 461 -6.38 -8.72 34.49
C THR A 461 -5.44 -8.90 33.29
N VAL A 462 -4.31 -8.20 33.24
CA VAL A 462 -3.30 -8.26 32.16
C VAL A 462 -2.91 -9.71 31.84
N LEU A 463 -2.60 -10.51 32.85
CA LEU A 463 -2.17 -11.89 32.63
C LEU A 463 -3.29 -12.80 32.14
N GLY A 464 -4.50 -12.63 32.69
CA GLY A 464 -5.68 -13.36 32.25
C GLY A 464 -6.02 -13.03 30.79
N ALA A 465 -5.95 -11.76 30.42
CA ALA A 465 -6.15 -11.29 29.05
C ALA A 465 -5.09 -11.87 28.10
N ALA A 466 -3.81 -11.83 28.46
CA ALA A 466 -2.72 -12.39 27.66
C ALA A 466 -2.89 -13.90 27.41
N ARG A 467 -3.18 -14.68 28.47
CA ARG A 467 -3.47 -16.13 28.36
C ARG A 467 -4.66 -16.41 27.44
N PHE A 468 -5.73 -15.64 27.62
CA PHE A 468 -6.95 -15.78 26.82
C PHE A 468 -6.69 -15.48 25.34
N LEU A 469 -6.02 -14.36 25.04
CA LEU A 469 -5.70 -13.97 23.66
C LEU A 469 -4.70 -14.93 22.99
N ALA A 470 -3.70 -15.43 23.71
CA ALA A 470 -2.77 -16.45 23.19
C ALA A 470 -3.49 -17.73 22.77
N THR A 471 -4.50 -18.13 23.55
CA THR A 471 -5.30 -19.32 23.27
C THR A 471 -6.27 -19.10 22.11
N LEU A 472 -6.89 -17.92 22.07
CA LEU A 472 -7.89 -17.58 21.06
C LEU A 472 -7.29 -17.23 19.69
N PHE A 473 -6.13 -16.58 19.68
CA PHE A 473 -5.43 -16.07 18.50
C PHE A 473 -3.96 -16.51 18.50
N PRO A 474 -3.67 -17.78 18.19
CA PRO A 474 -2.32 -18.35 18.27
C PRO A 474 -1.30 -17.72 17.31
N HIS A 475 -1.77 -16.92 16.34
CA HIS A 475 -0.92 -16.21 15.38
C HIS A 475 -0.82 -14.71 15.64
N LEU A 476 -1.36 -14.21 16.76
CA LEU A 476 -1.34 -12.80 17.11
C LEU A 476 0.10 -12.34 17.40
N ARG A 477 0.59 -11.35 16.66
CA ARG A 477 1.97 -10.85 16.76
C ARG A 477 2.04 -9.43 17.29
N ASP A 478 1.01 -8.65 17.04
CA ASP A 478 1.01 -7.23 17.32
C ASP A 478 -0.30 -6.81 17.98
N ILE A 479 -0.18 -6.15 19.13
CA ILE A 479 -1.27 -5.47 19.81
C ILE A 479 -0.94 -3.98 19.81
N SER A 480 -1.69 -3.20 19.03
CA SER A 480 -1.49 -1.75 18.97
C SER A 480 -2.56 -0.99 19.74
N CYS A 481 -2.17 0.10 20.38
CA CYS A 481 -3.06 0.99 21.13
C CYS A 481 -2.72 2.46 20.80
N PRO A 482 -3.70 3.35 20.57
CA PRO A 482 -3.47 4.75 20.26
C PRO A 482 -2.57 5.47 21.27
N ASP A 483 -1.74 6.39 20.79
CA ASP A 483 -0.67 7.03 21.58
C ASP A 483 -1.15 7.88 22.77
N GLY A 484 -2.44 8.15 22.91
CA GLY A 484 -3.03 8.85 24.05
C GLY A 484 -3.86 7.98 24.99
N SER A 485 -3.93 6.67 24.77
CA SER A 485 -4.76 5.79 25.61
C SER A 485 -4.16 5.64 27.02
N PRO A 486 -4.94 5.85 28.10
CA PRO A 486 -4.46 5.65 29.47
C PRO A 486 -4.08 4.19 29.74
N HIS A 487 -4.59 3.25 28.96
CA HIS A 487 -4.34 1.81 29.09
C HIS A 487 -3.22 1.30 28.19
N LYS A 488 -2.51 2.18 27.45
CA LYS A 488 -1.46 1.79 26.51
C LYS A 488 -0.38 0.93 27.17
N ARG A 489 0.03 1.26 28.40
CA ARG A 489 1.02 0.49 29.17
C ARG A 489 0.55 -0.94 29.44
N CYS A 490 -0.66 -1.11 29.98
CA CYS A 490 -1.19 -2.43 30.29
C CYS A 490 -1.38 -3.30 29.03
N TRP A 491 -1.81 -2.73 27.90
CA TRP A 491 -1.87 -3.46 26.63
C TRP A 491 -0.49 -3.80 26.05
N ALA A 492 0.52 -2.96 26.28
CA ALA A 492 1.92 -3.30 25.96
C ALA A 492 2.38 -4.50 26.81
N ASP A 493 2.07 -4.53 28.11
CA ASP A 493 2.40 -5.67 28.99
C ASP A 493 1.68 -6.97 28.53
N VAL A 494 0.43 -6.86 28.05
CA VAL A 494 -0.28 -7.99 27.43
C VAL A 494 0.49 -8.49 26.19
N SER A 495 0.95 -7.58 25.33
CA SER A 495 1.71 -7.90 24.12
C SER A 495 3.03 -8.59 24.44
N ASP A 496 3.78 -8.11 25.43
CA ASP A 496 5.05 -8.69 25.85
C ASP A 496 4.85 -10.11 26.40
N ARG A 497 3.82 -10.31 27.25
CA ARG A 497 3.47 -11.63 27.79
C ARG A 497 3.00 -12.59 26.69
N LEU A 498 2.29 -12.10 25.69
CA LEU A 498 1.88 -12.87 24.52
C LEU A 498 3.09 -13.34 23.71
N ALA A 499 4.08 -12.48 23.49
CA ALA A 499 5.31 -12.83 22.78
C ALA A 499 6.06 -13.98 23.48
N VAL A 500 6.13 -13.94 24.81
CA VAL A 500 6.72 -15.03 25.60
C VAL A 500 5.90 -16.32 25.48
N ALA A 501 4.56 -16.23 25.57
CA ALA A 501 3.68 -17.39 25.39
C ALA A 501 3.91 -18.08 24.04
N HIS A 502 4.03 -17.30 22.97
CA HIS A 502 4.27 -17.80 21.62
C HIS A 502 5.66 -18.41 21.47
N ALA A 503 6.70 -17.81 22.07
CA ALA A 503 8.04 -18.38 22.09
C ALA A 503 8.05 -19.77 22.76
N VAL A 504 7.36 -19.92 23.89
CA VAL A 504 7.25 -21.20 24.59
C VAL A 504 6.42 -22.22 23.80
N ALA A 505 5.33 -21.80 23.16
CA ALA A 505 4.54 -22.68 22.29
C ALA A 505 5.37 -23.22 21.12
N ILE A 506 6.13 -22.36 20.45
CA ILE A 506 7.03 -22.76 19.35
C ILE A 506 8.11 -23.71 19.84
N GLN A 507 8.71 -23.43 21.01
CA GLN A 507 9.72 -24.31 21.60
C GLN A 507 9.14 -25.67 21.98
N THR A 508 7.94 -25.71 22.57
CA THR A 508 7.23 -26.96 22.90
C THR A 508 6.89 -27.76 21.64
N GLU A 509 6.45 -27.10 20.56
CA GLU A 509 6.19 -27.78 19.28
C GLU A 509 7.47 -28.33 18.64
N ARG A 510 8.61 -27.63 18.77
CA ARG A 510 9.92 -28.13 18.33
C ARG A 510 10.39 -29.32 19.17
N GLU A 511 10.21 -29.27 20.49
CA GLU A 511 10.54 -30.38 21.40
C GLU A 511 9.67 -31.60 21.12
N LEU A 512 8.38 -31.42 20.84
CA LEU A 512 7.49 -32.51 20.42
C LEU A 512 7.84 -33.06 19.03
N ALA A 513 8.29 -32.22 18.11
CA ALA A 513 8.72 -32.66 16.78
C ALA A 513 10.09 -33.38 16.81
N THR A 514 10.93 -33.11 17.82
CA THR A 514 12.27 -33.71 17.98
C THR A 514 12.28 -34.86 19.00
N GLY A 515 11.29 -34.94 19.88
CA GLY A 515 11.12 -35.96 20.91
C GLY A 515 10.62 -37.29 20.36
N SER A 516 11.38 -38.34 20.65
CA SER A 516 11.11 -39.73 20.29
C SER A 516 9.74 -40.23 20.77
N ARG A 517 9.24 -41.23 20.04
CA ARG A 517 7.87 -41.77 19.91
C ARG A 517 7.21 -42.36 21.17
N GLU A 518 7.62 -41.97 22.36
CA GLU A 518 7.12 -42.49 23.64
C GLU A 518 6.71 -41.34 24.58
N ALA A 519 5.59 -40.67 24.26
CA ALA A 519 4.91 -39.82 25.22
C ALA A 519 3.39 -40.03 25.14
N PRO A 520 2.68 -40.13 26.27
CA PRO A 520 1.26 -40.42 26.31
C PRO A 520 0.42 -39.25 25.76
N ASP A 521 -0.68 -39.59 25.09
CA ASP A 521 -1.62 -38.69 24.44
C ASP A 521 -2.15 -37.59 25.38
N GLY A 522 -1.59 -36.38 25.26
CA GLY A 522 -2.18 -35.16 25.83
C GLY A 522 -1.16 -34.09 26.23
N GLY A 523 -1.30 -32.87 25.70
CA GLY A 523 -0.91 -31.70 26.51
C GLY A 523 -0.16 -30.52 25.89
N VAL A 524 -0.28 -30.17 24.61
CA VAL A 524 0.34 -28.90 24.13
C VAL A 524 -0.32 -27.66 24.77
N VAL A 525 -1.64 -27.69 24.97
CA VAL A 525 -2.40 -26.55 25.54
C VAL A 525 -2.10 -26.38 27.04
N GLN A 526 -1.92 -27.47 27.78
CA GLN A 526 -1.51 -27.41 29.19
C GLN A 526 -0.09 -26.87 29.34
N SER A 527 0.82 -27.16 28.40
CA SER A 527 2.20 -26.64 28.44
C SER A 527 2.26 -25.11 28.38
N VAL A 528 1.49 -24.48 27.48
CA VAL A 528 1.45 -23.01 27.36
C VAL A 528 0.83 -22.35 28.58
N ALA A 529 -0.29 -22.89 29.09
CA ALA A 529 -0.91 -22.41 30.32
C ALA A 529 0.05 -22.54 31.52
N HIS A 530 0.76 -23.66 31.62
CA HIS A 530 1.74 -23.92 32.67
C HIS A 530 2.98 -23.03 32.56
N ALA A 531 3.45 -22.73 31.34
CA ALA A 531 4.57 -21.81 31.11
C ALA A 531 4.24 -20.38 31.57
N LEU A 532 3.03 -19.91 31.27
CA LEU A 532 2.56 -18.61 31.75
C LEU A 532 2.35 -18.58 33.27
N VAL A 533 2.03 -19.71 33.91
CA VAL A 533 1.98 -19.85 35.38
C VAL A 533 3.39 -19.85 35.98
N LYS A 534 4.38 -20.48 35.32
CA LYS A 534 5.78 -20.45 35.75
C LYS A 534 6.39 -19.04 35.73
N ILE A 535 5.99 -18.21 34.76
CA ILE A 535 6.41 -16.79 34.72
C ILE A 535 5.88 -16.03 35.94
N GLU A 536 4.65 -16.33 36.38
CA GLU A 536 4.03 -15.76 37.57
C GLU A 536 4.74 -16.19 38.87
N GLN A 537 5.21 -17.44 38.92
CA GLN A 537 6.05 -17.96 40.02
C GLN A 537 7.46 -17.34 40.06
N HIS A 538 7.91 -16.70 38.98
CA HIS A 538 9.16 -15.92 38.95
C HIS A 538 8.97 -14.47 39.40
N ASP A 539 7.79 -13.86 39.18
CA ASP A 539 7.47 -12.51 39.68
C ASP A 539 7.00 -12.52 41.15
N ALA A 540 6.39 -13.61 41.62
CA ALA A 540 5.89 -13.77 42.99
C ALA A 540 6.91 -14.43 43.94
N THR A 541 8.10 -13.85 44.10
CA THR A 541 8.91 -14.11 45.30
C THR A 541 8.52 -13.14 46.41
N VAL A 542 7.54 -13.54 47.23
CA VAL A 542 7.44 -13.32 48.70
C VAL A 542 6.05 -13.82 49.17
N VAL A 543 6.08 -14.64 50.23
CA VAL A 543 4.97 -15.27 50.99
C VAL A 543 4.50 -16.67 50.55
N ALA A 544 4.91 -17.67 51.33
CA ALA A 544 4.43 -19.06 51.31
C ALA A 544 3.06 -19.22 52.02
N PRO A 545 2.35 -20.33 51.77
CA PRO A 545 2.15 -21.27 52.88
C PRO A 545 2.11 -22.77 52.50
N ILE A 546 2.18 -23.56 53.58
CA ILE A 546 2.35 -25.01 53.76
C ILE A 546 1.02 -25.77 53.64
N GLY A 547 1.01 -26.98 53.06
CA GLY A 547 -0.02 -28.01 53.36
C GLY A 547 -0.25 -29.10 52.27
N PRO A 548 -0.58 -30.36 52.62
CA PRO A 548 -0.01 -31.55 51.97
C PRO A 548 -0.93 -32.31 50.99
N THR A 549 -0.28 -33.08 50.10
CA THR A 549 -0.87 -33.99 49.12
C THR A 549 -1.21 -35.36 49.70
N ARG A 550 -2.34 -35.92 49.24
CA ARG A 550 -2.82 -37.27 49.58
C ARG A 550 -2.83 -38.11 48.30
N ASN A 551 -1.97 -39.13 48.24
CA ASN A 551 -1.92 -40.13 47.18
C ASN A 551 -3.03 -41.18 47.36
N VAL A 552 -3.66 -41.58 46.26
CA VAL A 552 -4.45 -42.82 46.16
C VAL A 552 -4.06 -43.53 44.86
N ASN A 553 -3.43 -44.70 45.01
CA ASN A 553 -3.23 -45.71 43.98
C ASN A 553 -4.58 -46.31 43.56
N THR A 554 -4.69 -46.76 42.31
CA THR A 554 -5.39 -48.00 41.97
C THR A 554 -4.90 -48.54 40.61
N ASP A 555 -4.32 -49.74 40.66
CA ASP A 555 -4.06 -50.63 39.54
C ASP A 555 -5.35 -51.34 39.10
N VAL A 556 -5.53 -51.60 37.79
CA VAL A 556 -6.25 -52.78 37.28
C VAL A 556 -5.63 -53.25 35.96
N VAL A 557 -5.39 -54.56 35.90
CA VAL A 557 -4.79 -55.43 34.86
C VAL A 557 -5.81 -55.83 33.77
N HIS A 558 -5.37 -56.03 32.51
CA HIS A 558 -5.69 -57.24 31.69
C HIS A 558 -4.97 -57.29 30.32
N GLN A 559 -4.94 -58.52 29.77
CA GLN A 559 -3.95 -59.15 28.88
C GLN A 559 -4.29 -59.13 27.36
N SER A 560 -3.25 -59.39 26.54
CA SER A 560 -3.14 -60.17 25.26
C SER A 560 -4.28 -60.14 24.21
N THR A 561 -4.04 -60.16 22.89
CA THR A 561 -3.49 -61.29 22.09
C THR A 561 -3.34 -60.89 20.59
N MET A 562 -2.37 -61.48 19.86
CA MET A 562 -2.14 -61.44 18.39
C MET A 562 -2.81 -62.62 17.64
N PRO A 563 -2.97 -62.57 16.29
CA PRO A 563 -2.43 -63.64 15.42
C PRO A 563 -1.99 -63.25 13.97
N PRO A 564 -1.38 -64.18 13.17
CA PRO A 564 -0.66 -63.95 11.89
C PRO A 564 -1.36 -64.55 10.63
N PRO A 565 -0.72 -64.54 9.43
CA PRO A 565 -0.89 -65.69 8.52
C PRO A 565 0.33 -66.11 7.66
N ALA A 566 0.30 -67.37 7.23
CA ALA A 566 1.07 -67.97 6.14
C ALA A 566 0.22 -69.05 5.42
N SER A 567 0.35 -69.21 4.10
CA SER A 567 0.22 -70.50 3.38
C SER A 567 0.36 -70.33 1.85
N GLU A 568 1.32 -71.05 1.24
CA GLU A 568 1.42 -71.38 -0.18
C GLU A 568 1.13 -72.88 -0.39
N SER A 569 0.55 -73.25 -1.54
CA SER A 569 0.33 -74.63 -2.02
C SER A 569 0.64 -74.67 -3.53
N SER A 570 1.65 -75.42 -3.98
CA SER A 570 1.61 -76.84 -4.42
C SER A 570 0.92 -77.08 -5.77
N GLY A 571 1.66 -77.68 -6.71
CA GLY A 571 1.12 -78.31 -7.92
C GLY A 571 2.19 -78.73 -8.93
N TYR A 572 2.80 -79.90 -8.73
CA TYR A 572 3.51 -80.68 -9.76
C TYR A 572 2.59 -81.81 -10.24
N ASP A 573 2.54 -82.05 -11.56
CA ASP A 573 2.69 -83.37 -12.22
C ASP A 573 2.09 -83.36 -13.64
N ASN A 574 2.92 -83.63 -14.65
CA ASN A 574 2.67 -84.70 -15.61
C ASN A 574 3.85 -84.92 -16.57
N ALA A 575 4.05 -86.20 -16.88
CA ALA A 575 5.26 -86.82 -17.39
C ALA A 575 5.16 -87.20 -18.88
N VAL A 576 6.34 -87.23 -19.52
CA VAL A 576 6.83 -88.23 -20.50
C VAL A 576 6.05 -88.42 -21.82
N ALA A 577 6.62 -87.90 -22.91
CA ALA A 577 6.72 -88.58 -24.22
C ALA A 577 7.79 -87.89 -25.10
N ALA A 578 8.44 -88.67 -25.98
CA ALA A 578 9.36 -88.27 -27.06
C ALA A 578 10.87 -88.15 -26.73
N MET A 579 11.50 -89.28 -26.36
CA MET A 579 12.90 -89.53 -26.70
C MET A 579 12.97 -89.99 -28.17
N GLY A 580 13.44 -89.11 -29.05
CA GLY A 580 13.61 -89.42 -30.48
C GLY A 580 14.13 -88.25 -31.33
N ASP A 581 13.99 -87.02 -30.83
CA ASP A 581 14.38 -85.78 -31.53
C ASP A 581 15.36 -84.90 -30.71
N VAL A 582 16.03 -85.52 -29.73
CA VAL A 582 16.77 -84.83 -28.66
C VAL A 582 18.09 -84.22 -29.15
N GLN A 583 18.73 -84.78 -30.19
CA GLN A 583 19.99 -84.22 -30.67
C GLN A 583 19.84 -83.00 -31.58
N LEU A 584 18.74 -82.87 -32.34
CA LEU A 584 18.49 -81.69 -33.18
C LEU A 584 17.94 -80.53 -32.33
N THR A 585 17.08 -80.84 -31.35
CA THR A 585 16.53 -79.85 -30.42
C THR A 585 17.56 -79.31 -29.43
N ASP A 586 18.56 -80.09 -29.01
CA ASP A 586 19.65 -79.58 -28.15
C ASP A 586 20.62 -78.66 -28.90
N VAL A 587 20.89 -78.90 -30.19
CA VAL A 587 21.69 -77.98 -31.01
C VAL A 587 20.95 -76.67 -31.26
N GLN A 588 19.64 -76.73 -31.53
CA GLN A 588 18.80 -75.54 -31.67
C GLN A 588 18.63 -74.77 -30.34
N ARG A 589 18.52 -75.47 -29.20
CA ARG A 589 18.53 -74.82 -27.88
C ARG A 589 19.86 -74.15 -27.57
N ARG A 590 20.98 -74.80 -27.91
CA ARG A 590 22.30 -74.20 -27.74
C ARG A 590 22.47 -72.95 -28.61
N SER A 591 22.05 -72.98 -29.88
CA SER A 591 22.12 -71.80 -30.74
C SER A 591 21.20 -70.67 -30.27
N ALA A 592 19.97 -70.98 -29.84
CA ALA A 592 19.04 -70.01 -29.28
C ALA A 592 19.56 -69.43 -27.95
N SER A 593 20.18 -70.25 -27.11
CA SER A 593 20.80 -69.80 -25.86
C SER A 593 22.00 -68.89 -26.12
N GLN A 594 22.83 -69.21 -27.11
CA GLN A 594 23.97 -68.39 -27.49
C GLN A 594 23.51 -67.05 -28.06
N GLN A 595 22.53 -67.06 -28.95
CA GLN A 595 21.93 -65.84 -29.51
C GLN A 595 21.36 -64.94 -28.41
N ARG A 596 20.71 -65.53 -27.40
CA ARG A 596 20.19 -64.78 -26.25
C ARG A 596 21.29 -64.22 -25.35
N VAL A 597 22.41 -64.94 -25.20
CA VAL A 597 23.60 -64.43 -24.49
C VAL A 597 24.19 -63.24 -25.25
N ASP A 598 24.30 -63.33 -26.57
CA ASP A 598 24.83 -62.24 -27.41
C ASP A 598 23.91 -61.01 -27.37
N GLU A 599 22.58 -61.21 -27.38
CA GLU A 599 21.59 -60.15 -27.19
C GLU A 599 21.69 -59.49 -25.82
N LEU A 600 21.87 -60.28 -24.74
CA LEU A 600 22.05 -59.77 -23.38
C LEU A 600 23.39 -59.01 -23.24
N GLN A 601 24.46 -59.50 -23.85
CA GLN A 601 25.74 -58.80 -23.88
C GLN A 601 25.63 -57.45 -24.61
N LYS A 602 24.91 -57.41 -25.74
CA LYS A 602 24.63 -56.17 -26.45
C LYS A 602 23.80 -55.21 -25.60
N CYS A 603 22.75 -55.70 -24.93
CA CYS A 603 21.91 -54.90 -24.05
C CYS A 603 22.70 -54.33 -22.86
N ASN A 604 23.56 -55.14 -22.22
CA ASN A 604 24.44 -54.67 -21.15
C ASN A 604 25.42 -53.60 -21.63
N ALA A 605 25.99 -53.73 -22.85
CA ALA A 605 26.86 -52.72 -23.42
C ALA A 605 26.12 -51.38 -23.67
N GLU A 606 24.85 -51.45 -24.11
CA GLU A 606 24.00 -50.25 -24.25
C GLU A 606 23.68 -49.61 -22.89
N LEU A 607 23.37 -50.41 -21.87
CA LEU A 607 23.11 -49.90 -20.51
C LEU A 607 24.34 -49.23 -19.88
N GLU A 608 25.54 -49.79 -20.06
CA GLU A 608 26.79 -49.17 -19.57
C GLU A 608 27.09 -47.85 -20.30
N LYS A 609 26.78 -47.78 -21.61
CA LYS A 609 26.90 -46.53 -22.37
C LYS A 609 25.91 -45.47 -21.86
N ASP A 610 24.68 -45.85 -21.57
CA ASP A 610 23.66 -44.96 -21.02
C ASP A 610 23.98 -44.50 -19.61
N ARG A 611 24.51 -45.40 -18.76
CA ARG A 611 25.02 -45.08 -17.42
C ARG A 611 26.15 -44.05 -17.50
N ALA A 612 27.15 -44.26 -18.34
CA ALA A 612 28.25 -43.31 -18.53
C ALA A 612 27.75 -41.94 -19.05
N SER A 613 26.75 -41.95 -19.94
CA SER A 613 26.09 -40.72 -20.43
C SER A 613 25.33 -39.99 -19.32
N LEU A 614 24.63 -40.71 -18.44
CA LEU A 614 23.92 -40.14 -17.30
C LEU A 614 24.88 -39.57 -16.26
N GLU A 615 25.96 -40.30 -15.93
CA GLU A 615 27.00 -39.81 -15.01
C GLU A 615 27.65 -38.53 -15.53
N LYS A 616 27.93 -38.43 -16.84
CA LYS A 616 28.45 -37.20 -17.46
C LYS A 616 27.48 -36.03 -17.33
N ARG A 617 26.17 -36.27 -17.54
CA ARG A 617 25.13 -35.25 -17.34
C ARG A 617 25.04 -34.81 -15.88
N TYR A 618 25.11 -35.74 -14.93
CA TYR A 618 25.07 -35.45 -13.51
C TYR A 618 26.27 -34.58 -13.08
N ARG A 619 27.49 -34.92 -13.53
CA ARG A 619 28.69 -34.10 -13.26
C ARG A 619 28.57 -32.68 -13.85
N THR A 620 28.01 -32.56 -15.05
CA THR A 620 27.81 -31.24 -15.69
C THR A 620 26.79 -30.40 -14.92
N MET A 621 25.71 -31.02 -14.44
CA MET A 621 24.71 -30.35 -13.62
C MET A 621 25.26 -29.94 -12.25
N ASN A 622 26.04 -30.82 -11.60
CA ASN A 622 26.66 -30.52 -10.31
C ASN A 622 27.63 -29.35 -10.39
N SER A 623 28.47 -29.31 -11.44
CA SER A 623 29.38 -28.19 -11.70
C SER A 623 28.64 -26.85 -11.94
N ARG A 624 27.45 -26.89 -12.55
CA ARG A 624 26.59 -25.69 -12.68
C ARG A 624 26.04 -25.24 -11.33
N LEU A 625 25.53 -26.17 -10.53
CA LEU A 625 25.01 -25.86 -9.19
C LEU A 625 26.10 -25.28 -8.27
N GLU A 626 27.31 -25.82 -8.32
CA GLU A 626 28.47 -25.25 -7.60
C GLU A 626 28.79 -23.83 -8.06
N GLY A 627 28.72 -23.56 -9.36
CA GLY A 627 28.86 -22.21 -9.92
C GLY A 627 27.78 -21.24 -9.42
N ASP A 628 26.52 -21.68 -9.41
CA ASP A 628 25.38 -20.89 -8.92
C ASP A 628 25.50 -20.61 -7.40
N ILE A 629 25.93 -21.61 -6.61
CA ILE A 629 26.19 -21.44 -5.18
C ILE A 629 27.26 -20.38 -4.94
N HIS A 630 28.37 -20.42 -5.69
CA HIS A 630 29.41 -19.40 -5.58
C HIS A 630 28.91 -18.01 -6.02
N GLY A 631 28.11 -17.93 -7.07
CA GLY A 631 27.47 -16.67 -7.49
C GLY A 631 26.57 -16.08 -6.41
N LEU A 632 25.76 -16.91 -5.76
CA LEU A 632 24.89 -16.50 -4.65
C LEU A 632 25.68 -16.08 -3.41
N GLN A 633 26.79 -16.77 -3.10
CA GLN A 633 27.67 -16.37 -1.99
C GLN A 633 28.29 -14.99 -2.23
N HIS A 634 28.75 -14.71 -3.46
CA HIS A 634 29.28 -13.40 -3.82
C HIS A 634 28.20 -12.31 -3.70
N LEU A 635 27.00 -12.57 -4.24
CA LEU A 635 25.89 -11.63 -4.15
C LEU A 635 25.49 -11.35 -2.70
N ASN A 636 25.49 -12.38 -1.83
CA ASN A 636 25.21 -12.21 -0.41
C ASN A 636 26.29 -11.36 0.28
N ALA A 637 27.56 -11.54 -0.05
CA ALA A 637 28.64 -10.71 0.47
C ALA A 637 28.50 -9.23 0.04
N ASP A 638 28.14 -8.98 -1.22
CA ASP A 638 27.87 -7.64 -1.72
C ASP A 638 26.66 -6.99 -1.03
N LEU A 639 25.60 -7.75 -0.78
CA LEU A 639 24.42 -7.28 -0.04
C LEU A 639 24.73 -6.98 1.43
N GLN A 640 25.55 -7.79 2.09
CA GLN A 640 26.02 -7.50 3.45
C GLN A 640 26.83 -6.21 3.49
N LYS A 641 27.71 -5.98 2.50
CA LYS A 641 28.46 -4.73 2.38
C LYS A 641 27.53 -3.53 2.15
N GLN A 642 26.54 -3.64 1.26
CA GLN A 642 25.56 -2.58 1.05
C GLN A 642 24.73 -2.30 2.30
N LYS A 643 24.36 -3.34 3.06
CA LYS A 643 23.66 -3.19 4.33
C LYS A 643 24.49 -2.39 5.33
N THR A 644 25.78 -2.73 5.51
CA THR A 644 26.66 -1.98 6.42
C THR A 644 26.87 -0.53 5.98
N ASP A 645 26.97 -0.28 4.67
CA ASP A 645 27.10 1.08 4.14
C ASP A 645 25.82 1.92 4.39
N ILE A 646 24.65 1.30 4.32
CA ILE A 646 23.36 1.96 4.62
C ILE A 646 23.23 2.22 6.12
N GLU A 647 23.60 1.27 6.98
CA GLU A 647 23.59 1.45 8.44
C GLU A 647 24.50 2.61 8.87
N GLN A 648 25.70 2.73 8.27
CA GLN A 648 26.59 3.87 8.51
C GLN A 648 25.98 5.20 8.07
N LYS A 649 25.34 5.25 6.89
CA LYS A 649 24.63 6.46 6.43
C LYS A 649 23.45 6.83 7.33
N TYR A 650 22.75 5.84 7.88
CA TYR A 650 21.66 6.08 8.82
C TYR A 650 22.16 6.73 10.11
N LEU A 651 23.25 6.19 10.68
CA LEU A 651 23.91 6.78 11.86
C LEU A 651 24.35 8.23 11.60
N GLN A 652 24.93 8.51 10.42
CA GLN A 652 25.30 9.87 10.05
C GLN A 652 24.10 10.82 9.99
N VAL A 653 22.98 10.38 9.40
CA VAL A 653 21.74 11.18 9.33
C VAL A 653 21.15 11.42 10.72
N GLU A 654 21.26 10.44 11.62
CA GLU A 654 20.79 10.58 13.00
C GLU A 654 21.65 11.59 13.79
N GLU A 655 22.98 11.56 13.62
CA GLU A 655 23.88 12.58 14.18
C GLU A 655 23.57 13.99 13.65
N GLU A 656 23.33 14.14 12.34
CA GLU A 656 22.93 15.41 11.72
C GLU A 656 21.58 15.91 12.26
N ARG A 657 20.61 15.00 12.46
CA ARG A 657 19.30 15.32 13.06
C ARG A 657 19.46 15.83 14.49
N ASP A 658 20.34 15.23 15.28
CA ASP A 658 20.60 15.66 16.66
C ASP A 658 21.26 17.04 16.71
N VAL A 659 22.16 17.33 15.77
CA VAL A 659 22.75 18.68 15.62
C VAL A 659 21.70 19.71 15.26
N LEU A 660 20.81 19.41 14.31
CA LEU A 660 19.69 20.28 13.93
C LEU A 660 18.69 20.47 15.08
N GLY A 661 18.38 19.42 15.83
CA GLY A 661 17.52 19.49 17.03
C GLY A 661 18.10 20.44 18.08
N LYS A 662 19.41 20.37 18.34
CA LYS A 662 20.12 21.31 19.23
C LYS A 662 20.08 22.75 18.72
N GLN A 663 20.19 22.97 17.40
CA GLN A 663 20.06 24.31 16.81
C GLN A 663 18.64 24.89 16.96
N ILE A 664 17.60 24.08 16.72
CA ILE A 664 16.21 24.48 16.89
C ILE A 664 15.94 24.90 18.34
N LEU A 665 16.42 24.12 19.32
CA LEU A 665 16.27 24.47 20.75
C LEU A 665 17.00 25.76 21.14
N ARG A 666 18.14 26.07 20.51
CA ARG A 666 18.83 27.36 20.70
C ARG A 666 18.00 28.52 20.14
N LEU A 667 17.52 28.39 18.90
CA LEU A 667 16.69 29.42 18.25
C LEU A 667 15.37 29.67 19.00
N GLN A 668 14.75 28.62 19.56
CA GLN A 668 13.56 28.76 20.40
C GLN A 668 13.85 29.55 21.67
N ARG A 669 14.98 29.29 22.33
CA ARG A 669 15.40 30.04 23.51
C ARG A 669 15.65 31.51 23.19
N ASP A 670 16.33 31.80 22.09
CA ASP A 670 16.60 33.16 21.64
C ASP A 670 15.29 33.90 21.28
N LEU A 671 14.32 33.19 20.68
CA LEU A 671 12.99 33.73 20.40
C LEU A 671 12.21 34.05 21.68
N GLU A 672 12.25 33.18 22.68
CA GLU A 672 11.61 33.43 23.98
C GLU A 672 12.26 34.61 24.72
N GLU A 673 13.59 34.74 24.65
CA GLU A 673 14.31 35.86 25.27
C GLU A 673 13.98 37.19 24.58
N THR A 674 13.97 37.21 23.24
CA THR A 674 13.55 38.40 22.49
C THR A 674 12.08 38.75 22.75
N SER A 675 11.19 37.77 22.87
CA SER A 675 9.79 38.00 23.24
C SER A 675 9.65 38.56 24.66
N ARG A 676 10.43 38.07 25.63
CA ARG A 676 10.45 38.61 27.00
C ARG A 676 10.95 40.06 27.02
N ASN A 677 12.03 40.36 26.32
CA ASN A 677 12.57 41.71 26.19
C ASN A 677 11.59 42.66 25.50
N ALA A 678 10.85 42.19 24.49
CA ALA A 678 9.81 42.97 23.84
C ALA A 678 8.64 43.27 24.80
N SER A 679 8.23 42.30 25.62
CA SER A 679 7.19 42.50 26.63
C SER A 679 7.60 43.54 27.66
N THR A 680 8.82 43.46 28.20
CA THR A 680 9.31 44.45 29.18
C THR A 680 9.41 45.85 28.59
N ASN A 681 9.80 45.97 27.32
CA ASN A 681 9.81 47.27 26.62
C ASN A 681 8.39 47.82 26.41
N LEU A 682 7.42 46.95 26.10
CA LEU A 682 6.02 47.35 25.96
C LEU A 682 5.45 47.85 27.30
N ASP A 683 5.73 47.14 28.40
CA ASP A 683 5.29 47.55 29.75
C ASP A 683 5.89 48.92 30.13
N ALA A 684 7.17 49.16 29.83
CA ALA A 684 7.81 50.46 30.05
C ALA A 684 7.17 51.60 29.23
N LEU A 685 6.78 51.32 27.98
CA LEU A 685 6.05 52.29 27.14
C LEU A 685 4.65 52.58 27.67
N ILE A 686 3.93 51.56 28.16
CA ILE A 686 2.62 51.71 28.81
C ILE A 686 2.75 52.61 30.05
N GLU A 687 3.78 52.41 30.88
CA GLU A 687 4.05 53.25 32.04
C GLU A 687 4.34 54.71 31.65
N GLN A 688 5.14 54.93 30.59
CA GLN A 688 5.41 56.28 30.07
C GLN A 688 4.15 56.96 29.54
N LEU A 689 3.28 56.22 28.84
CA LEU A 689 2.01 56.73 28.33
C LEU A 689 1.09 57.16 29.48
N GLY A 690 1.01 56.36 30.55
CA GLY A 690 0.27 56.72 31.76
C GLY A 690 0.78 58.01 32.42
N LYS A 691 2.10 58.23 32.46
CA LYS A 691 2.70 59.50 32.96
C LYS A 691 2.32 60.70 32.09
N LEU A 692 2.28 60.52 30.76
CA LEU A 692 1.89 61.57 29.82
C LEU A 692 0.40 61.91 29.94
N GLU A 693 -0.47 60.91 30.13
CA GLU A 693 -1.91 61.12 30.38
C GLU A 693 -2.13 61.91 31.67
N GLN A 694 -1.44 61.57 32.76
CA GLN A 694 -1.49 62.34 34.01
C GLN A 694 -1.04 63.80 33.81
N HIS A 695 0.01 64.03 33.00
CA HIS A 695 0.46 65.38 32.69
C HIS A 695 -0.56 66.14 31.82
N ARG A 696 -1.18 65.48 30.84
CA ARG A 696 -2.27 66.07 30.04
C ARG A 696 -3.41 66.52 30.94
N ASP A 697 -3.88 65.66 31.84
CA ASP A 697 -4.98 65.96 32.74
C ASP A 697 -4.64 67.12 33.70
N GLN A 698 -3.38 67.23 34.15
CA GLN A 698 -2.89 68.39 34.91
C GLN A 698 -2.92 69.69 34.10
N VAL A 699 -2.53 69.64 32.82
CA VAL A 699 -2.57 70.80 31.93
C VAL A 699 -4.03 71.22 31.65
N GLU A 700 -4.91 70.27 31.35
CA GLU A 700 -6.34 70.52 31.16
C GLU A 700 -6.98 71.19 32.39
N LYS A 701 -6.65 70.71 33.59
CA LYS A 701 -7.09 71.33 34.84
C LYS A 701 -6.61 72.78 34.96
N ARG A 702 -5.33 73.06 34.67
CA ARG A 702 -4.78 74.43 34.69
C ARG A 702 -5.44 75.34 33.65
N CYS A 703 -5.74 74.81 32.47
CA CYS A 703 -6.48 75.54 31.44
C CYS A 703 -7.89 75.92 31.92
N ALA A 704 -8.62 74.97 32.52
CA ALA A 704 -9.96 75.23 33.07
C ALA A 704 -9.92 76.29 34.19
N ASP A 705 -8.91 76.26 35.06
CA ASP A 705 -8.73 77.26 36.11
C ASP A 705 -8.41 78.66 35.53
N LEU A 706 -7.59 78.74 34.48
CA LEU A 706 -7.32 80.00 33.77
C LEU A 706 -8.56 80.55 33.06
N GLU A 707 -9.40 79.70 32.47
CA GLU A 707 -10.67 80.11 31.88
C GLU A 707 -11.63 80.66 32.92
N ARG A 708 -11.71 80.02 34.11
CA ARG A 708 -12.49 80.51 35.24
C ARG A 708 -11.98 81.89 35.69
N TRP A 709 -10.67 82.03 35.88
CA TRP A 709 -10.04 83.30 36.26
C TRP A 709 -10.27 84.41 35.24
N LYS A 710 -10.16 84.09 33.94
CA LYS A 710 -10.49 85.02 32.84
C LYS A 710 -11.95 85.48 32.93
N GLY A 711 -12.87 84.56 33.24
CA GLY A 711 -14.28 84.86 33.48
C GLY A 711 -14.49 85.85 34.64
N GLU A 712 -13.83 85.61 35.77
CA GLU A 712 -13.86 86.50 36.94
C GLU A 712 -13.29 87.90 36.63
N CYS A 713 -12.17 87.98 35.92
CA CYS A 713 -11.59 89.25 35.46
C CYS A 713 -12.55 90.01 34.53
N LYS A 714 -13.23 89.31 33.61
CA LYS A 714 -14.22 89.92 32.71
C LYS A 714 -15.41 90.48 33.49
N GLN A 715 -15.92 89.76 34.48
CA GLN A 715 -16.99 90.24 35.37
C GLN A 715 -16.55 91.47 36.18
N ARG A 716 -15.33 91.46 36.74
CA ARG A 716 -14.76 92.63 37.44
C ARG A 716 -14.64 93.84 36.53
N LEU A 717 -14.16 93.66 35.30
CA LEU A 717 -14.07 94.73 34.30
C LEU A 717 -15.45 95.29 33.93
N GLN A 718 -16.45 94.42 33.73
CA GLN A 718 -17.83 94.85 33.48
C GLN A 718 -18.40 95.65 34.66
N GLY A 719 -18.12 95.23 35.89
CA GLY A 719 -18.50 95.98 37.09
C GLY A 719 -17.86 97.38 37.17
N LEU A 720 -16.59 97.51 36.79
CA LEU A 720 -15.90 98.80 36.73
C LEU A 720 -16.46 99.71 35.62
N VAL A 721 -16.80 99.14 34.45
CA VAL A 721 -17.44 99.89 33.35
C VAL A 721 -18.84 100.38 33.73
N SER A 722 -19.58 99.66 34.58
CA SER A 722 -20.89 100.12 35.07
C SER A 722 -20.83 101.21 36.16
N LEU A 723 -19.63 101.50 36.70
CA LEU A 723 -19.42 102.46 37.78
C LEU A 723 -18.82 103.81 37.32
N GLY A 724 -18.33 103.90 36.08
CA GLY A 724 -17.87 105.13 35.45
C GLY A 724 -18.89 105.63 34.44
#